data_AF-A0A2N5ZWV6-F1
#
_entry.id   AF-A0A2N5ZWV6-F1
#
_cell.length_a   1.000
_cell.length_b   1.000
_cell.length_c   1.000
_cell.angle_alpha   90.00
_cell.angle_beta   90.00
_cell.angle_gamma   90.00
#
_symmetry.space_group_name_H-M   'P 1'
#
loop_
_entity.id
_entity.type
_entity.pdbx_description
1 polymer ?
#
loop_
_entity_poly.entity_id
_entity_poly.type
_entity_poly.pdbx_seq_one_letter_code
_entity_poly.pdbx_strand_id
1 'polypeptide(L)'
;MNSTITHIVGLDVGSTTVKGVVISVPDGSIVWKDYRRHETRQAETVLDFLTRILSDLDAESTGLQVLITGSGARPIAPIIGARYVQEVNAVALAVEERHPRAGSAIELGGQDAKILIFQRDPVSGRSKKFTSMNDKCAGGTGAIIDKINAKLRIPAEQLAHLSYSGMRLHPVAGKCGVFAETDINSLQKQGVPAEELMASLFESIIQQNLSVLTRGNTLRPEVLLLGGPNTFIRGMVECWKENIPRLWKERGVDISETDDPADLIYVPDDAQYFAAHGCILYASRNDITERFTGLDGLRDYIAHGRNAIRRAKTGQGLVQSQEELTRFKNKYSVPQFIPCRLHHGSTFSAYLGIDGGSTSTKGVLIDSELNVAFKAYRLSAGNPIEDTRLIISDLRDQVERQGATLHILGVGTTGYAKDILKDAIGADVALVETVAHTQAAQRFYDHVDVICDVGGQDIKLILLHQDRVVDFKLNTQCSAGNGYFLQSTAEGFGYSVEEYADLAFKAEQIPEFGYGCAVFLQSDIVDFQRQGWNASEIMAGLARVLPKNIWHYVSQISNLEMLGSTFVLQGGTQRNLAAVKAQVDFIESKFRDLRPRIIVHQHTGEAGAIGTAVEAARLHTSGRETTFIGLDAAVQLRFVSRRDESTRCSFCKNSCMRTFIDVETPAVRAKSTDDTKRRLIIATCEKGCVEEADAMRDIARDLARIRKQYPNYAEISGREVFRTFAETNAERGETGISIRGVAKRRADLQIGIPRALNMYAHAPFFTAYLQTLGIPFEHIVWSDHTTDSLFREGSKRGSIDPCFPSKLGLAHTHNLLYRKHAAKALDVIFFPMVDDMPSDLHNTQAAKACPTIVGTAETIEAAYTKEGSIFDAHGIEYLHPFVNLGDEKLASRQLYLELRGVLKLSLKEHEEAMRAGYDALRSFTDSIRNRAAETLHEIEEEGRLGIVLLARPYHNDPGINHGTLAEFQKLGYPVFTQDSLPTDAETLERLFGAEIREGRISDPMEISDVWKNSYSENTSRKVWAAKYVARHPNLVALELSSFKCGHDGPIYAVVQEVVECSGTPYFSFKDIDENKPSGSIRIRVETIAYFLKRYRETLTMRSIKEDALEAKLREYEAKLLKALHEQMQPQPHFASGPTEQDSPIVTIDLPR
;
A
#
# COMPACT_ATOMS: atom_id res chain seq x y z
N MET A 1 -65.24 -2.69 9.28
CA MET A 1 -65.10 -3.92 8.48
C MET A 1 -63.69 -4.43 8.69
N ASN A 2 -63.51 -5.58 9.34
CA ASN A 2 -62.20 -6.23 9.47
C ASN A 2 -61.84 -6.78 8.08
N SER A 3 -61.02 -6.06 7.32
CA SER A 3 -60.49 -6.55 6.05
C SER A 3 -59.58 -7.74 6.33
N THR A 4 -59.93 -8.91 5.79
CA THR A 4 -59.13 -10.13 5.86
C THR A 4 -57.93 -9.97 4.92
N ILE A 5 -56.71 -10.20 5.43
CA ILE A 5 -55.50 -10.17 4.59
C ILE A 5 -55.63 -11.26 3.52
N THR A 6 -55.57 -10.87 2.26
CA THR A 6 -55.65 -11.79 1.10
C THR A 6 -54.27 -12.11 0.56
N HIS A 7 -53.30 -11.20 0.70
CA HIS A 7 -51.95 -11.33 0.15
C HIS A 7 -50.87 -10.85 1.12
N ILE A 8 -49.73 -11.53 1.14
CA ILE A 8 -48.53 -11.11 1.88
C ILE A 8 -47.44 -10.77 0.87
N VAL A 9 -46.89 -9.55 0.99
CA VAL A 9 -45.82 -9.04 0.15
C VAL A 9 -44.51 -9.05 0.93
N GLY A 10 -43.52 -9.76 0.43
CA GLY A 10 -42.13 -9.63 0.85
C GLY A 10 -41.37 -8.72 -0.09
N LEU A 11 -40.85 -7.60 0.42
CA LEU A 11 -39.98 -6.67 -0.32
C LEU A 11 -38.56 -6.71 0.24
N ASP A 12 -37.57 -6.81 -0.65
CA ASP A 12 -36.16 -6.60 -0.36
C ASP A 12 -35.68 -5.35 -1.12
N VAL A 13 -35.49 -4.26 -0.40
CA VAL A 13 -34.96 -3.00 -0.93
C VAL A 13 -33.47 -3.00 -0.64
N GLY A 14 -32.69 -3.61 -1.52
CA GLY A 14 -31.24 -3.69 -1.43
C GLY A 14 -30.52 -2.42 -1.87
N SER A 15 -29.18 -2.46 -1.85
CA SER A 15 -28.32 -1.31 -2.21
C SER A 15 -28.32 -0.96 -3.70
N THR A 16 -28.59 -1.93 -4.57
CA THR A 16 -28.58 -1.78 -6.04
C THR A 16 -29.90 -2.17 -6.70
N THR A 17 -30.72 -2.98 -6.02
CA THR A 17 -31.91 -3.62 -6.58
C THR A 17 -33.07 -3.59 -5.59
N VAL A 18 -34.29 -3.55 -6.11
CA VAL A 18 -35.49 -3.89 -5.34
C VAL A 18 -36.01 -5.22 -5.86
N LYS A 19 -36.40 -6.09 -4.94
CA LYS A 19 -36.95 -7.41 -5.23
C LYS A 19 -38.27 -7.54 -4.49
N GLY A 20 -39.28 -8.10 -5.14
CA GLY A 20 -40.58 -8.33 -4.50
C GLY A 20 -41.10 -9.73 -4.82
N VAL A 21 -41.74 -10.33 -3.81
CA VAL A 21 -42.48 -11.59 -3.92
C VAL A 21 -43.83 -11.39 -3.23
N VAL A 22 -44.90 -11.87 -3.84
CA VAL A 22 -46.24 -11.86 -3.25
C VAL A 22 -46.76 -13.28 -3.19
N ILE A 23 -47.28 -13.68 -2.03
CA ILE A 23 -48.03 -14.91 -1.87
C ILE A 23 -49.51 -14.65 -1.61
N SER A 24 -50.34 -15.54 -2.11
CA SER A 24 -51.76 -15.67 -1.77
C SER A 24 -51.89 -16.34 -0.40
N VAL A 25 -52.63 -15.74 0.53
CA VAL A 25 -52.85 -16.31 1.88
C VAL A 25 -53.69 -17.60 1.85
N PRO A 26 -54.74 -17.72 1.01
CA PRO A 26 -55.57 -18.93 0.95
C PRO A 26 -54.84 -20.23 0.60
N ASP A 27 -53.84 -20.18 -0.28
CA ASP A 27 -53.17 -21.38 -0.81
C ASP A 27 -51.63 -21.35 -0.68
N GLY A 28 -51.05 -20.25 -0.22
CA GLY A 28 -49.61 -20.07 -0.04
C GLY A 28 -48.82 -19.96 -1.35
N SER A 29 -49.50 -19.88 -2.51
CA SER A 29 -48.85 -19.85 -3.82
C SER A 29 -48.22 -18.48 -4.11
N ILE A 30 -47.09 -18.46 -4.83
CA ILE A 30 -46.47 -17.22 -5.31
C ILE A 30 -47.27 -16.73 -6.52
N VAL A 31 -47.91 -15.57 -6.39
CA VAL A 31 -48.77 -14.98 -7.43
C VAL A 31 -48.09 -13.83 -8.16
N TRP A 32 -47.00 -13.29 -7.61
CA TRP A 32 -46.24 -12.19 -8.22
C TRP A 32 -44.79 -12.23 -7.76
N LYS A 33 -43.85 -11.96 -8.68
CA LYS A 33 -42.44 -11.68 -8.35
C LYS A 33 -41.80 -10.77 -9.38
N ASP A 34 -40.90 -9.89 -8.94
CA ASP A 34 -40.11 -9.03 -9.82
C ASP A 34 -38.77 -8.66 -9.18
N TYR A 35 -37.73 -8.53 -10.02
CA TYR A 35 -36.38 -8.15 -9.64
C TYR A 35 -35.92 -7.02 -10.56
N ARG A 36 -35.63 -5.84 -9.98
CA ARG A 36 -35.20 -4.69 -10.78
C ARG A 36 -34.07 -3.90 -10.14
N ARG A 37 -33.13 -3.45 -10.97
CA ARG A 37 -32.17 -2.41 -10.58
C ARG A 37 -32.89 -1.08 -10.40
N HIS A 38 -32.68 -0.44 -9.26
CA HIS A 38 -33.38 0.82 -8.97
C HIS A 38 -32.64 2.06 -9.50
N GLU A 39 -31.36 1.93 -9.91
CA GLU A 39 -30.56 3.03 -10.45
C GLU A 39 -30.64 4.29 -9.58
N THR A 40 -30.34 4.14 -8.29
CA THR A 40 -30.42 5.20 -7.27
C THR A 40 -31.83 5.73 -6.92
N ARG A 41 -32.90 5.18 -7.54
CA ARG A 41 -34.30 5.55 -7.33
C ARG A 41 -35.07 4.51 -6.51
N GLN A 42 -34.64 4.27 -5.26
CA GLN A 42 -35.19 3.20 -4.42
C GLN A 42 -36.68 3.40 -4.10
N ALA A 43 -37.06 4.59 -3.59
CA ALA A 43 -38.44 4.88 -3.19
C ALA A 43 -39.39 4.86 -4.40
N GLU A 44 -38.95 5.39 -5.53
CA GLU A 44 -39.69 5.37 -6.80
C GLU A 44 -39.85 3.94 -7.32
N THR A 45 -38.81 3.11 -7.21
CA THR A 45 -38.89 1.69 -7.60
C THR A 45 -39.84 0.91 -6.71
N VAL A 46 -39.84 1.17 -5.39
CA VAL A 46 -40.81 0.58 -4.47
C VAL A 46 -42.23 1.05 -4.78
N LEU A 47 -42.41 2.34 -5.08
CA LEU A 47 -43.71 2.90 -5.48
C LEU A 47 -44.23 2.19 -6.74
N ASP A 48 -43.38 2.00 -7.75
CA ASP A 48 -43.72 1.30 -8.97
C ASP A 48 -44.06 -0.18 -8.72
N PHE A 49 -43.27 -0.90 -7.90
CA PHE A 49 -43.59 -2.27 -7.51
C PHE A 49 -44.94 -2.38 -6.81
N LEU A 50 -45.22 -1.55 -5.81
CA LEU A 50 -46.49 -1.60 -5.09
C LEU A 50 -47.66 -1.18 -5.99
N THR A 51 -47.47 -0.22 -6.89
CA THR A 51 -48.49 0.19 -7.88
C THR A 51 -48.82 -0.98 -8.82
N ARG A 52 -47.79 -1.67 -9.31
CA ARG A 52 -47.96 -2.85 -10.17
C ARG A 52 -48.58 -4.02 -9.43
N ILE A 53 -48.18 -4.29 -8.19
CA ILE A 53 -48.80 -5.36 -7.37
C ILE A 53 -50.30 -5.10 -7.18
N LEU A 54 -50.70 -3.86 -6.85
CA LEU A 54 -52.11 -3.50 -6.70
C LEU A 54 -52.88 -3.65 -8.01
N SER A 55 -52.28 -3.23 -9.14
CA SER A 55 -52.90 -3.29 -10.47
C SER A 55 -52.98 -4.71 -11.04
N ASP A 56 -51.89 -5.47 -10.95
CA ASP A 56 -51.75 -6.80 -11.55
C ASP A 56 -52.62 -7.84 -10.81
N LEU A 57 -52.83 -7.64 -9.49
CA LEU A 57 -53.62 -8.55 -8.64
C LEU A 57 -55.06 -8.07 -8.38
N ASP A 58 -55.46 -6.91 -8.93
CA ASP A 58 -56.74 -6.24 -8.64
C ASP A 58 -57.03 -6.17 -7.12
N ALA A 59 -55.98 -5.88 -6.34
CA ALA A 59 -56.01 -5.96 -4.89
C ALA A 59 -56.29 -4.59 -4.25
N GLU A 60 -57.14 -4.56 -3.22
CA GLU A 60 -57.28 -3.37 -2.38
C GLU A 60 -56.11 -3.24 -1.40
N SER A 61 -55.68 -2.01 -1.11
CA SER A 61 -54.63 -1.72 -0.12
C SER A 61 -54.89 -2.37 1.25
N THR A 62 -56.16 -2.53 1.64
CA THR A 62 -56.54 -3.11 2.93
C THR A 62 -56.34 -4.63 3.01
N GLY A 63 -56.26 -5.31 1.86
CA GLY A 63 -56.03 -6.76 1.76
C GLY A 63 -54.55 -7.17 1.74
N LEU A 64 -53.63 -6.20 1.73
CA LEU A 64 -52.18 -6.43 1.65
C LEU A 64 -51.49 -6.30 3.01
N GLN A 65 -50.65 -7.27 3.33
CA GLN A 65 -49.66 -7.15 4.41
C GLN A 65 -48.27 -7.07 3.80
N VAL A 66 -47.57 -5.94 4.01
CA VAL A 66 -46.25 -5.71 3.44
C VAL A 66 -45.18 -5.85 4.51
N LEU A 67 -44.19 -6.69 4.24
CA LEU A 67 -42.99 -6.84 5.03
C LEU A 67 -41.79 -6.47 4.16
N ILE A 68 -40.86 -5.73 4.74
CA ILE A 68 -39.79 -5.07 4.00
C ILE A 68 -38.45 -5.29 4.69
N THR A 69 -37.42 -5.61 3.91
CA THR A 69 -36.04 -5.82 4.36
C THR A 69 -35.03 -5.22 3.39
N GLY A 70 -33.74 -5.39 3.67
CA GLY A 70 -32.64 -4.81 2.92
C GLY A 70 -32.20 -3.44 3.44
N SER A 71 -31.07 -2.96 2.92
CA SER A 71 -30.44 -1.70 3.35
C SER A 71 -31.33 -0.46 3.15
N GLY A 72 -32.16 -0.51 2.11
CA GLY A 72 -33.12 0.48 1.63
C GLY A 72 -34.37 0.64 2.50
N ALA A 73 -34.70 -0.37 3.31
CA ALA A 73 -36.04 -0.53 3.86
C ALA A 73 -36.41 0.38 5.03
N ARG A 74 -35.47 0.66 5.94
CA ARG A 74 -35.78 1.36 7.21
C ARG A 74 -36.48 2.71 7.04
N PRO A 75 -36.09 3.59 6.10
CA PRO A 75 -36.80 4.85 5.88
C PRO A 75 -38.19 4.65 5.26
N ILE A 76 -38.37 3.61 4.43
CA ILE A 76 -39.59 3.38 3.65
C ILE A 76 -40.65 2.66 4.49
N ALA A 77 -40.23 1.71 5.32
CA ALA A 77 -41.11 0.86 6.13
C ALA A 77 -42.21 1.64 6.89
N PRO A 78 -41.90 2.68 7.71
CA PRO A 78 -42.95 3.40 8.45
C PRO A 78 -43.86 4.22 7.54
N ILE A 79 -43.39 4.65 6.37
CA ILE A 79 -44.14 5.51 5.44
C ILE A 79 -45.31 4.75 4.81
N ILE A 80 -45.08 3.48 4.49
CA ILE A 80 -46.08 2.61 3.85
C ILE A 80 -46.80 1.67 4.85
N GLY A 81 -46.52 1.81 6.15
CA GLY A 81 -47.06 0.91 7.17
C GLY A 81 -46.55 -0.54 7.07
N ALA A 82 -45.37 -0.76 6.49
CA ALA A 82 -44.79 -2.09 6.35
C ALA A 82 -44.00 -2.50 7.59
N ARG A 83 -43.99 -3.81 7.89
CA ARG A 83 -43.15 -4.38 8.95
C ARG A 83 -41.71 -4.51 8.47
N TYR A 84 -40.77 -3.85 9.14
CA TYR A 84 -39.35 -4.07 8.89
C TYR A 84 -38.88 -5.41 9.48
N VAL A 85 -38.23 -6.24 8.66
CA VAL A 85 -37.58 -7.49 9.08
C VAL A 85 -36.08 -7.35 8.87
N GLN A 86 -35.28 -7.75 9.86
CA GLN A 86 -33.83 -7.73 9.71
C GLN A 86 -33.39 -8.79 8.67
N GLU A 87 -32.58 -8.37 7.70
CA GLU A 87 -32.28 -9.13 6.48
C GLU A 87 -31.61 -10.48 6.74
N VAL A 88 -30.57 -10.54 7.59
CA VAL A 88 -29.89 -11.79 7.94
C VAL A 88 -30.86 -12.78 8.57
N ASN A 89 -31.78 -12.29 9.41
CA ASN A 89 -32.83 -13.13 9.99
C ASN A 89 -33.84 -13.60 8.93
N ALA A 90 -34.25 -12.73 8.01
CA ALA A 90 -35.14 -13.11 6.91
C ALA A 90 -34.52 -14.24 6.07
N VAL A 91 -33.27 -14.07 5.64
CA VAL A 91 -32.54 -15.08 4.84
C VAL A 91 -32.36 -16.37 5.63
N ALA A 92 -31.99 -16.30 6.90
CA ALA A 92 -31.88 -17.48 7.76
C ALA A 92 -33.19 -18.28 7.83
N LEU A 93 -34.33 -17.58 8.01
CA LEU A 93 -35.65 -18.21 8.05
C LEU A 93 -36.00 -18.88 6.72
N ALA A 94 -35.70 -18.24 5.60
CA ALA A 94 -35.94 -18.80 4.27
C ALA A 94 -35.10 -20.06 4.02
N VAL A 95 -33.83 -20.05 4.41
CA VAL A 95 -32.93 -21.21 4.29
C VAL A 95 -33.42 -22.37 5.15
N GLU A 96 -33.75 -22.13 6.42
CA GLU A 96 -34.18 -23.19 7.34
C GLU A 96 -35.49 -23.86 6.90
N GLU A 97 -36.43 -23.10 6.34
CA GLU A 97 -37.71 -23.63 5.88
C GLU A 97 -37.57 -24.38 4.55
N ARG A 98 -36.93 -23.77 3.56
CA ARG A 98 -36.89 -24.31 2.18
C ARG A 98 -35.80 -25.34 1.97
N HIS A 99 -34.71 -25.27 2.73
CA HIS A 99 -33.54 -26.13 2.62
C HIS A 99 -33.06 -26.56 4.01
N PRO A 100 -33.84 -27.36 4.76
CA PRO A 100 -33.54 -27.70 6.15
C PRO A 100 -32.21 -28.43 6.31
N ARG A 101 -31.75 -29.16 5.29
CA ARG A 101 -30.48 -29.91 5.32
C ARG A 101 -29.23 -29.04 5.11
N ALA A 102 -29.40 -27.77 4.68
CA ALA A 102 -28.28 -26.86 4.43
C ALA A 102 -27.42 -26.65 5.68
N GLY A 103 -26.12 -26.97 5.57
CA GLY A 103 -25.15 -26.70 6.61
C GLY A 103 -24.62 -25.26 6.55
N SER A 104 -24.67 -24.62 5.38
CA SER A 104 -24.23 -23.23 5.21
C SER A 104 -24.99 -22.50 4.09
N ALA A 105 -25.06 -21.18 4.17
CA ALA A 105 -25.58 -20.34 3.11
C ALA A 105 -24.67 -19.12 2.90
N ILE A 106 -24.41 -18.78 1.65
CA ILE A 106 -23.57 -17.66 1.23
C ILE A 106 -24.42 -16.77 0.33
N GLU A 107 -24.73 -15.56 0.77
CA GLU A 107 -25.44 -14.58 -0.04
C GLU A 107 -24.48 -13.49 -0.50
N LEU A 108 -24.40 -13.26 -1.82
CA LEU A 108 -23.68 -12.14 -2.40
C LEU A 108 -24.68 -11.10 -2.91
N GLY A 109 -24.62 -9.89 -2.35
CA GLY A 109 -25.41 -8.75 -2.77
C GLY A 109 -24.60 -7.71 -3.56
N GLY A 110 -25.19 -6.53 -3.75
CA GLY A 110 -24.53 -5.41 -4.41
C GLY A 110 -23.37 -4.87 -3.56
N GLN A 111 -23.65 -4.42 -2.34
CA GLN A 111 -22.64 -3.88 -1.40
C GLN A 111 -22.40 -4.75 -0.17
N ASP A 112 -23.17 -5.82 0.01
CA ASP A 112 -23.02 -6.74 1.13
C ASP A 112 -22.79 -8.19 0.68
N ALA A 113 -22.19 -8.96 1.57
CA ALA A 113 -21.99 -10.39 1.48
C ALA A 113 -22.21 -11.00 2.86
N LYS A 114 -22.90 -12.14 2.91
CA LYS A 114 -23.36 -12.76 4.15
C LYS A 114 -22.99 -14.24 4.13
N ILE A 115 -22.45 -14.74 5.24
CA ILE A 115 -22.26 -16.18 5.46
C ILE A 115 -23.02 -16.59 6.71
N LEU A 116 -23.87 -17.60 6.55
CA LEU A 116 -24.60 -18.28 7.61
C LEU A 116 -24.07 -19.71 7.73
N ILE A 117 -23.68 -20.12 8.93
CA ILE A 117 -23.26 -21.50 9.24
C ILE A 117 -24.21 -22.04 10.29
N PHE A 118 -24.87 -23.16 9.97
CA PHE A 118 -25.82 -23.83 10.83
C PHE A 118 -25.11 -24.98 11.54
N GLN A 119 -24.84 -24.82 12.84
CA GLN A 119 -24.28 -25.88 13.67
C GLN A 119 -25.41 -26.55 14.44
N ARG A 120 -25.75 -27.77 14.05
CA ARG A 120 -26.71 -28.60 14.78
C ARG A 120 -26.03 -29.21 16.00
N ASP A 121 -26.65 -29.01 17.15
CA ASP A 121 -26.26 -29.71 18.37
C ASP A 121 -26.70 -31.19 18.26
N PRO A 122 -25.77 -32.16 18.31
CA PRO A 122 -26.09 -33.57 18.08
C PRO A 122 -27.04 -34.17 19.14
N VAL A 123 -27.13 -33.56 20.32
CA VAL A 123 -27.85 -34.11 21.48
C VAL A 123 -29.24 -33.50 21.61
N SER A 124 -29.36 -32.19 21.45
CA SER A 124 -30.61 -31.44 21.62
C SER A 124 -31.35 -31.20 20.30
N GLY A 125 -30.72 -31.46 19.16
CA GLY A 125 -31.26 -31.18 17.83
C GLY A 125 -31.44 -29.68 17.53
N ARG A 126 -31.06 -28.80 18.47
CA ARG A 126 -31.15 -27.35 18.28
C ARG A 126 -30.01 -26.87 17.39
N SER A 127 -30.33 -26.01 16.43
CA SER A 127 -29.33 -25.41 15.53
C SER A 127 -28.84 -24.07 16.11
N LYS A 128 -27.55 -23.98 16.39
CA LYS A 128 -26.84 -22.71 16.63
C LYS A 128 -26.46 -22.10 15.29
N LYS A 129 -26.75 -20.81 15.10
CA LYS A 129 -26.46 -20.08 13.87
C LYS A 129 -25.27 -19.16 14.10
N PHE A 130 -24.23 -19.31 13.28
CA PHE A 130 -23.18 -18.32 13.18
C PHE A 130 -23.47 -17.49 11.94
N THR A 131 -23.71 -16.21 12.15
CA THR A 131 -23.96 -15.26 11.07
C THR A 131 -22.84 -14.25 11.02
N SER A 132 -22.42 -13.96 9.80
CA SER A 132 -21.41 -12.97 9.51
C SER A 132 -21.86 -12.15 8.31
N MET A 133 -21.48 -10.89 8.31
CA MET A 133 -21.69 -9.97 7.20
C MET A 133 -20.44 -9.10 7.10
N ASN A 134 -20.09 -8.68 5.89
CA ASN A 134 -19.02 -7.70 5.71
C ASN A 134 -19.40 -6.36 6.35
N ASP A 135 -18.38 -5.61 6.80
CA ASP A 135 -18.56 -4.21 7.20
C ASP A 135 -18.92 -3.35 5.97
N LYS A 136 -19.17 -2.04 6.16
CA LYS A 136 -19.49 -1.08 5.07
C LYS A 136 -18.52 -1.08 3.88
N CYS A 137 -17.33 -1.68 4.02
CA CYS A 137 -16.40 -1.86 2.92
C CYS A 137 -16.93 -2.97 2.01
N ALA A 138 -17.45 -2.61 0.83
CA ALA A 138 -17.94 -3.50 -0.23
C ALA A 138 -16.84 -4.37 -0.89
N GLY A 139 -15.72 -4.61 -0.19
CA GLY A 139 -14.67 -5.55 -0.57
C GLY A 139 -15.22 -6.97 -0.68
N GLY A 140 -15.27 -7.52 -1.89
CA GLY A 140 -15.77 -8.87 -2.13
C GLY A 140 -17.26 -8.98 -2.48
N THR A 141 -17.90 -7.95 -3.02
CA THR A 141 -19.35 -7.96 -3.37
C THR A 141 -19.61 -7.66 -4.86
N GLY A 142 -20.88 -7.75 -5.29
CA GLY A 142 -21.27 -7.56 -6.69
C GLY A 142 -20.94 -6.19 -7.30
N ALA A 143 -20.87 -5.13 -6.48
CA ALA A 143 -20.52 -3.78 -6.94
C ALA A 143 -19.09 -3.71 -7.52
N ILE A 144 -18.16 -4.54 -7.03
CA ILE A 144 -16.81 -4.61 -7.61
C ILE A 144 -16.87 -5.23 -9.01
N ILE A 145 -17.66 -6.30 -9.18
CA ILE A 145 -17.84 -6.96 -10.47
C ILE A 145 -18.39 -5.95 -11.49
N ASP A 146 -19.43 -5.19 -11.13
CA ASP A 146 -20.01 -4.16 -12.00
C ASP A 146 -18.95 -3.12 -12.43
N LYS A 147 -18.15 -2.63 -11.48
CA LYS A 147 -17.14 -1.60 -11.72
C LYS A 147 -16.04 -2.10 -12.66
N ILE A 148 -15.54 -3.30 -12.42
CA ILE A 148 -14.53 -3.93 -13.28
C ILE A 148 -15.13 -4.24 -14.65
N ASN A 149 -16.37 -4.72 -14.71
CA ASN A 149 -17.05 -5.00 -15.96
C ASN A 149 -17.19 -3.76 -16.85
N ALA A 150 -17.62 -2.63 -16.28
CA ALA A 150 -17.70 -1.35 -16.99
C ALA A 150 -16.33 -0.92 -17.56
N LYS A 151 -15.25 -1.21 -16.82
CA LYS A 151 -13.89 -0.87 -17.22
C LYS A 151 -13.32 -1.76 -18.30
N LEU A 152 -13.55 -3.07 -18.20
CA LEU A 152 -13.18 -4.05 -19.21
C LEU A 152 -14.09 -3.96 -20.45
N ARG A 153 -15.19 -3.20 -20.37
CA ARG A 153 -16.19 -2.98 -21.43
C ARG A 153 -16.78 -4.31 -21.93
N ILE A 154 -16.97 -5.26 -21.02
CA ILE A 154 -17.59 -6.55 -21.32
C ILE A 154 -19.12 -6.34 -21.36
N PRO A 155 -19.80 -6.69 -22.47
CA PRO A 155 -21.26 -6.65 -22.55
C PRO A 155 -21.92 -7.49 -21.45
N ALA A 156 -23.03 -7.01 -20.88
CA ALA A 156 -23.71 -7.68 -19.78
C ALA A 156 -24.15 -9.12 -20.11
N GLU A 157 -24.59 -9.36 -21.34
CA GLU A 157 -24.94 -10.71 -21.84
C GLU A 157 -23.73 -11.65 -21.82
N GLN A 158 -22.54 -11.15 -22.14
CA GLN A 158 -21.32 -11.95 -22.13
C GLN A 158 -20.86 -12.25 -20.70
N LEU A 159 -20.99 -11.30 -19.77
CA LEU A 159 -20.61 -11.48 -18.36
C LEU A 159 -21.32 -12.69 -17.72
N ALA A 160 -22.61 -12.88 -18.02
CA ALA A 160 -23.39 -14.00 -17.48
C ALA A 160 -22.85 -15.38 -17.90
N HIS A 161 -22.18 -15.44 -19.06
CA HIS A 161 -21.68 -16.67 -19.67
C HIS A 161 -20.17 -16.88 -19.50
N LEU A 162 -19.44 -15.94 -18.89
CA LEU A 162 -18.02 -16.11 -18.61
C LEU A 162 -17.77 -17.34 -17.73
N SER A 163 -16.83 -18.16 -18.14
CA SER A 163 -16.37 -19.32 -17.36
C SER A 163 -15.22 -18.90 -16.45
N TYR A 164 -15.13 -19.58 -15.31
CA TYR A 164 -13.96 -19.55 -14.44
C TYR A 164 -13.10 -20.80 -14.65
N SER A 165 -13.74 -21.94 -14.92
CA SER A 165 -13.08 -23.22 -15.11
C SER A 165 -12.15 -23.19 -16.33
N GLY A 166 -10.90 -23.62 -16.15
CA GLY A 166 -9.90 -23.62 -17.23
C GLY A 166 -9.33 -22.25 -17.60
N MET A 167 -9.77 -21.18 -16.93
CA MET A 167 -9.17 -19.86 -17.08
C MET A 167 -7.88 -19.75 -16.30
N ARG A 168 -6.96 -18.93 -16.81
CA ARG A 168 -5.73 -18.60 -16.09
C ARG A 168 -6.00 -17.49 -15.09
N LEU A 169 -5.65 -17.74 -13.83
CA LEU A 169 -5.78 -16.78 -12.75
C LEU A 169 -4.50 -15.96 -12.59
N HIS A 170 -4.68 -14.66 -12.39
CA HIS A 170 -3.63 -13.69 -12.11
C HIS A 170 -3.86 -13.12 -10.70
N PRO A 171 -2.80 -12.76 -9.97
CA PRO A 171 -2.96 -12.11 -8.67
C PRO A 171 -3.71 -10.78 -8.81
N VAL A 172 -4.87 -10.68 -8.17
CA VAL A 172 -5.70 -9.48 -8.08
C VAL A 172 -6.08 -9.30 -6.61
N ALA A 173 -6.12 -8.07 -6.11
CA ALA A 173 -6.55 -7.82 -4.74
C ALA A 173 -8.07 -8.06 -4.56
N GLY A 174 -8.46 -8.89 -3.59
CA GLY A 174 -9.88 -9.20 -3.29
C GLY A 174 -10.55 -8.31 -2.23
N LYS A 175 -9.76 -7.67 -1.37
CA LYS A 175 -10.25 -6.94 -0.18
C LYS A 175 -10.82 -5.55 -0.47
N CYS A 176 -10.40 -4.91 -1.57
CA CYS A 176 -10.84 -3.56 -1.92
C CYS A 176 -11.04 -3.46 -3.44
N GLY A 177 -12.21 -2.98 -3.86
CA GLY A 177 -12.51 -2.78 -5.28
C GLY A 177 -11.56 -1.81 -5.99
N VAL A 178 -10.92 -0.90 -5.25
CA VAL A 178 -9.95 0.05 -5.84
C VAL A 178 -8.58 -0.62 -6.08
N PHE A 179 -8.16 -1.52 -5.18
CA PHE A 179 -6.95 -2.33 -5.40
C PHE A 179 -7.16 -3.30 -6.56
N ALA A 180 -8.31 -4.00 -6.57
CA ALA A 180 -8.70 -4.88 -7.67
C ALA A 180 -8.62 -4.15 -9.03
N GLU A 181 -9.19 -2.95 -9.09
CA GLU A 181 -9.19 -2.13 -10.30
C GLU A 181 -7.78 -1.70 -10.74
N THR A 182 -6.90 -1.40 -9.78
CA THR A 182 -5.52 -1.00 -10.09
C THR A 182 -4.70 -2.18 -10.62
N ASP A 183 -4.85 -3.37 -10.01
CA ASP A 183 -4.19 -4.59 -10.47
C ASP A 183 -4.69 -4.97 -11.88
N ILE A 184 -6.01 -4.90 -12.09
CA ILE A 184 -6.64 -5.17 -13.39
C ILE A 184 -6.15 -4.18 -14.45
N ASN A 185 -6.02 -2.89 -14.15
CA ASN A 185 -5.44 -1.92 -15.08
C ASN A 185 -4.02 -2.29 -15.50
N SER A 186 -3.18 -2.63 -14.51
CA SER A 186 -1.79 -2.99 -14.76
C SER A 186 -1.70 -4.22 -15.65
N LEU A 187 -2.48 -5.25 -15.35
CA LEU A 187 -2.55 -6.48 -16.13
C LEU A 187 -3.14 -6.24 -17.53
N GLN A 188 -4.16 -5.40 -17.66
CA GLN A 188 -4.74 -5.01 -18.96
C GLN A 188 -3.71 -4.29 -19.83
N LYS A 189 -2.93 -3.36 -19.27
CA LYS A 189 -1.82 -2.68 -19.98
C LYS A 189 -0.71 -3.64 -20.39
N GLN A 190 -0.53 -4.73 -19.67
CA GLN A 190 0.37 -5.82 -20.06
C GLN A 190 -0.26 -6.79 -21.06
N GLY A 191 -1.49 -6.54 -21.53
CA GLY A 191 -2.17 -7.35 -22.54
C GLY A 191 -2.84 -8.63 -22.03
N VAL A 192 -3.21 -8.72 -20.74
CA VAL A 192 -4.02 -9.86 -20.24
C VAL A 192 -5.45 -9.79 -20.80
N PRO A 193 -6.02 -10.91 -21.30
CA PRO A 193 -7.41 -10.95 -21.78
C PRO A 193 -8.44 -10.60 -20.71
N ALA A 194 -9.52 -9.92 -21.11
CA ALA A 194 -10.58 -9.47 -20.19
C ALA A 194 -11.26 -10.63 -19.43
N GLU A 195 -11.40 -11.80 -20.05
CA GLU A 195 -11.99 -13.00 -19.46
C GLU A 195 -11.13 -13.56 -18.31
N GLU A 196 -9.81 -13.62 -18.50
CA GLU A 196 -8.85 -14.04 -17.45
C GLU A 196 -8.83 -13.03 -16.29
N LEU A 197 -8.93 -11.73 -16.59
CA LEU A 197 -9.01 -10.68 -15.56
C LEU A 197 -10.29 -10.83 -14.71
N MET A 198 -11.41 -11.13 -15.35
CA MET A 198 -12.68 -11.35 -14.65
C MET A 198 -12.66 -12.64 -13.82
N ALA A 199 -12.12 -13.75 -14.34
CA ALA A 199 -11.95 -14.98 -13.57
C ALA A 199 -11.02 -14.78 -12.35
N SER A 200 -9.95 -14.00 -12.52
CA SER A 200 -9.03 -13.61 -11.43
C SER A 200 -9.73 -12.78 -10.35
N LEU A 201 -10.66 -11.91 -10.76
CA LEU A 201 -11.49 -11.14 -9.83
C LEU A 201 -12.42 -12.06 -9.02
N PHE A 202 -13.07 -13.03 -9.67
CA PHE A 202 -13.94 -14.01 -8.99
C PHE A 202 -13.18 -14.79 -7.91
N GLU A 203 -11.99 -15.32 -8.23
CA GLU A 203 -11.10 -15.99 -7.27
C GLU A 203 -10.81 -15.08 -6.07
N SER A 204 -10.43 -13.85 -6.35
CA SER A 204 -10.03 -12.89 -5.32
C SER A 204 -11.20 -12.53 -4.38
N ILE A 205 -12.41 -12.38 -4.94
CA ILE A 205 -13.64 -12.15 -4.16
C ILE A 205 -13.94 -13.36 -3.26
N ILE A 206 -13.86 -14.58 -3.79
CA ILE A 206 -14.21 -15.80 -3.05
C ILE A 206 -13.20 -16.09 -1.93
N GLN A 207 -11.90 -15.99 -2.21
CA GLN A 207 -10.86 -16.14 -1.18
C GLN A 207 -11.04 -15.12 -0.05
N GLN A 208 -11.40 -13.88 -0.38
CA GLN A 208 -11.67 -12.84 0.62
C GLN A 208 -12.87 -13.19 1.51
N ASN A 209 -13.97 -13.65 0.90
CA ASN A 209 -15.17 -14.07 1.64
C ASN A 209 -14.85 -15.27 2.56
N LEU A 210 -14.12 -16.26 2.06
CA LEU A 210 -13.70 -17.44 2.83
C LEU A 210 -12.72 -17.11 3.96
N SER A 211 -11.84 -16.13 3.77
CA SER A 211 -10.84 -15.74 4.77
C SER A 211 -11.43 -14.86 5.87
N VAL A 212 -12.36 -13.95 5.54
CA VAL A 212 -12.82 -12.90 6.47
C VAL A 212 -14.19 -13.18 7.05
N LEU A 213 -15.17 -13.56 6.23
CA LEU A 213 -16.56 -13.71 6.68
C LEU A 213 -16.76 -15.00 7.48
N THR A 214 -16.02 -16.06 7.17
CA THR A 214 -16.07 -17.28 7.96
C THR A 214 -15.60 -17.08 9.42
N ARG A 215 -14.84 -16.01 9.72
CA ARG A 215 -14.27 -15.70 11.04
C ARG A 215 -13.52 -16.91 11.64
N GLY A 216 -12.84 -17.66 10.78
CA GLY A 216 -12.08 -18.86 11.11
C GLY A 216 -12.91 -20.13 11.32
N ASN A 217 -14.24 -20.08 11.16
CA ASN A 217 -15.10 -21.27 11.20
C ASN A 217 -15.06 -22.02 9.86
N THR A 218 -15.32 -23.32 9.89
CA THR A 218 -15.42 -24.13 8.68
C THR A 218 -16.85 -24.14 8.13
N LEU A 219 -17.02 -23.86 6.83
CA LEU A 219 -18.31 -24.02 6.14
C LEU A 219 -18.75 -25.49 6.20
N ARG A 220 -20.02 -25.75 6.48
CA ARG A 220 -20.55 -27.12 6.59
C ARG A 220 -21.12 -27.60 5.23
N PRO A 221 -21.07 -28.91 4.94
CA PRO A 221 -21.67 -29.50 3.74
C PRO A 221 -23.12 -29.07 3.49
N GLU A 222 -23.54 -29.12 2.22
CA GLU A 222 -24.76 -28.49 1.71
C GLU A 222 -24.74 -26.96 1.83
N VAL A 223 -24.04 -26.33 0.88
CA VAL A 223 -23.84 -24.89 0.80
C VAL A 223 -24.78 -24.29 -0.25
N LEU A 224 -25.65 -23.38 0.19
CA LEU A 224 -26.49 -22.60 -0.69
C LEU A 224 -25.78 -21.34 -1.17
N LEU A 225 -25.79 -21.09 -2.46
CA LEU A 225 -25.31 -19.85 -3.08
C LEU A 225 -26.49 -18.95 -3.42
N LEU A 226 -26.64 -17.85 -2.70
CA LEU A 226 -27.77 -16.92 -2.77
C LEU A 226 -27.34 -15.56 -3.33
N GLY A 227 -28.32 -14.77 -3.77
CA GLY A 227 -28.11 -13.39 -4.23
C GLY A 227 -27.70 -13.27 -5.71
N GLY A 228 -27.84 -12.06 -6.25
CA GLY A 228 -27.79 -11.80 -7.69
C GLY A 228 -26.54 -12.30 -8.43
N PRO A 229 -25.31 -11.98 -7.99
CA PRO A 229 -24.09 -12.47 -8.63
C PRO A 229 -24.00 -14.00 -8.69
N ASN A 230 -24.41 -14.70 -7.62
CA ASN A 230 -24.43 -16.17 -7.63
C ASN A 230 -25.53 -16.73 -8.54
N THR A 231 -26.62 -15.98 -8.77
CA THR A 231 -27.71 -16.38 -9.66
C THR A 231 -27.38 -16.16 -11.14
N PHE A 232 -26.76 -15.01 -11.48
CA PHE A 232 -26.65 -14.56 -12.87
C PHE A 232 -25.26 -14.76 -13.50
N ILE A 233 -24.23 -15.02 -12.70
CA ILE A 233 -22.84 -15.12 -13.20
C ILE A 233 -22.33 -16.54 -13.03
N ARG A 234 -22.25 -17.27 -14.14
CA ARG A 234 -21.79 -18.67 -14.16
C ARG A 234 -20.39 -18.84 -13.53
N GLY A 235 -19.43 -17.99 -13.92
CA GLY A 235 -18.06 -18.07 -13.41
C GLY A 235 -17.93 -17.94 -11.89
N MET A 236 -18.82 -17.19 -11.22
CA MET A 236 -18.85 -17.10 -9.76
C MET A 236 -19.23 -18.43 -9.11
N VAL A 237 -20.23 -19.13 -9.66
CA VAL A 237 -20.67 -20.44 -9.17
C VAL A 237 -19.58 -21.49 -9.35
N GLU A 238 -18.95 -21.52 -10.53
CA GLU A 238 -17.80 -22.39 -10.80
C GLU A 238 -16.65 -22.14 -9.81
N CYS A 239 -16.35 -20.88 -9.51
CA CYS A 239 -15.29 -20.52 -8.58
C CYS A 239 -15.60 -20.94 -7.13
N TRP A 240 -16.86 -20.86 -6.68
CA TRP A 240 -17.26 -21.39 -5.37
C TRP A 240 -17.10 -22.92 -5.31
N LYS A 241 -17.55 -23.60 -6.38
CA LYS A 241 -17.47 -25.05 -6.52
C LYS A 241 -16.03 -25.58 -6.54
N GLU A 242 -15.06 -24.79 -6.98
CA GLU A 242 -13.65 -25.18 -6.89
C GLU A 242 -13.04 -24.94 -5.50
N ASN A 243 -13.42 -23.84 -4.82
CA ASN A 243 -12.71 -23.39 -3.62
C ASN A 243 -13.23 -23.99 -2.32
N ILE A 244 -14.55 -24.20 -2.18
CA ILE A 244 -15.13 -24.80 -0.97
C ILE A 244 -14.64 -26.25 -0.76
N PRO A 245 -14.61 -27.13 -1.79
CA PRO A 245 -14.09 -28.48 -1.60
C PRO A 245 -12.61 -28.52 -1.21
N ARG A 246 -11.80 -27.60 -1.73
CA ARG A 246 -10.39 -27.45 -1.29
C ARG A 246 -10.31 -27.12 0.20
N LEU A 247 -11.18 -26.21 0.68
CA LEU A 247 -11.26 -25.87 2.10
C LEU A 247 -11.73 -27.06 2.94
N TRP A 248 -12.74 -27.81 2.52
CA TRP A 248 -13.20 -29.02 3.22
C TRP A 248 -12.11 -30.08 3.33
N LYS A 249 -11.39 -30.34 2.24
CA LYS A 249 -10.25 -31.25 2.23
C LYS A 249 -9.15 -30.78 3.19
N GLU A 250 -8.82 -29.48 3.19
CA GLU A 250 -7.83 -28.88 4.11
C GLU A 250 -8.27 -28.99 5.58
N ARG A 251 -9.58 -28.92 5.84
CA ARG A 251 -10.16 -28.94 7.20
C ARG A 251 -10.57 -30.34 7.66
N GLY A 252 -10.37 -31.37 6.85
CA GLY A 252 -10.77 -32.74 7.17
C GLY A 252 -12.28 -32.89 7.36
N VAL A 253 -13.10 -32.12 6.63
CA VAL A 253 -14.56 -32.26 6.67
C VAL A 253 -14.96 -33.54 5.96
N ASP A 254 -15.72 -34.39 6.65
CA ASP A 254 -16.27 -35.60 6.08
C ASP A 254 -17.38 -35.26 5.05
N ILE A 255 -17.19 -35.76 3.83
CA ILE A 255 -18.07 -35.61 2.67
C ILE A 255 -18.31 -36.97 1.99
N SER A 256 -18.12 -38.06 2.74
CA SER A 256 -18.16 -39.45 2.25
C SER A 256 -19.51 -39.88 1.63
N GLU A 257 -20.58 -39.12 1.86
CA GLU A 257 -21.91 -39.39 1.32
C GLU A 257 -22.11 -38.91 -0.15
N THR A 258 -21.10 -38.32 -0.80
CA THR A 258 -21.22 -37.77 -2.17
C THR A 258 -20.04 -38.18 -3.07
N ASP A 259 -20.30 -38.41 -4.36
CA ASP A 259 -19.27 -38.76 -5.35
C ASP A 259 -18.47 -37.53 -5.84
N ASP A 260 -19.14 -36.38 -6.05
CA ASP A 260 -18.52 -35.09 -6.35
C ASP A 260 -18.83 -34.05 -5.26
N PRO A 261 -17.84 -33.58 -4.48
CA PRO A 261 -18.02 -32.53 -3.48
C PRO A 261 -18.67 -31.24 -4.02
N ALA A 262 -18.52 -30.96 -5.31
CA ALA A 262 -19.11 -29.79 -5.95
C ALA A 262 -20.65 -29.85 -6.03
N ASP A 263 -21.25 -31.04 -5.92
CA ASP A 263 -22.70 -31.23 -5.92
C ASP A 263 -23.36 -30.77 -4.62
N LEU A 264 -22.59 -30.72 -3.53
CA LEU A 264 -23.02 -30.17 -2.25
C LEU A 264 -23.09 -28.63 -2.25
N ILE A 265 -22.76 -27.98 -3.37
CA ILE A 265 -22.72 -26.52 -3.51
C ILE A 265 -23.63 -26.15 -4.67
N TYR A 266 -24.73 -25.45 -4.41
CA TYR A 266 -25.69 -25.16 -5.47
C TYR A 266 -26.42 -23.84 -5.27
N VAL A 267 -26.90 -23.29 -6.38
CA VAL A 267 -27.77 -22.12 -6.42
C VAL A 267 -29.22 -22.65 -6.40
N PRO A 268 -30.01 -22.40 -5.34
CA PRO A 268 -31.39 -22.84 -5.30
C PRO A 268 -32.29 -22.02 -6.24
N ASP A 269 -33.46 -22.55 -6.56
CA ASP A 269 -34.48 -21.81 -7.30
C ASP A 269 -34.85 -20.51 -6.57
N ASP A 270 -34.99 -19.42 -7.34
CA ASP A 270 -35.30 -18.09 -6.80
C ASP A 270 -34.24 -17.58 -5.78
N ALA A 271 -32.98 -18.00 -5.92
CA ALA A 271 -31.84 -17.59 -5.07
C ALA A 271 -31.72 -16.07 -4.85
N GLN A 272 -32.13 -15.24 -5.81
CA GLN A 272 -32.15 -13.79 -5.70
C GLN A 272 -33.21 -13.26 -4.71
N TYR A 273 -34.27 -14.03 -4.43
CA TYR A 273 -35.45 -13.61 -3.65
C TYR A 273 -35.46 -14.08 -2.19
N PHE A 274 -34.41 -14.75 -1.70
CA PHE A 274 -34.44 -15.39 -0.37
C PHE A 274 -34.75 -14.43 0.79
N ALA A 275 -34.26 -13.19 0.75
CA ALA A 275 -34.60 -12.16 1.74
C ALA A 275 -36.11 -11.81 1.72
N ALA A 276 -36.70 -11.66 0.52
CA ALA A 276 -38.14 -11.40 0.36
C ALA A 276 -39.00 -12.59 0.79
N HIS A 277 -38.60 -13.83 0.47
CA HIS A 277 -39.24 -15.03 1.00
C HIS A 277 -39.15 -15.11 2.53
N GLY A 278 -38.01 -14.73 3.09
CA GLY A 278 -37.79 -14.65 4.53
C GLY A 278 -38.76 -13.70 5.24
N CYS A 279 -39.04 -12.55 4.61
CA CYS A 279 -40.06 -11.62 5.09
C CYS A 279 -41.45 -12.27 5.13
N ILE A 280 -41.84 -12.98 4.07
CA ILE A 280 -43.13 -13.67 4.01
C ILE A 280 -43.22 -14.72 5.13
N LEU A 281 -42.19 -15.55 5.30
CA LEU A 281 -42.14 -16.57 6.36
C LEU A 281 -42.16 -15.97 7.76
N TYR A 282 -41.53 -14.80 7.94
CA TYR A 282 -41.58 -14.08 9.20
C TYR A 282 -43.02 -13.71 9.58
N ALA A 283 -43.84 -13.31 8.60
CA ALA A 283 -45.26 -12.99 8.82
C ALA A 283 -46.07 -14.21 9.25
N SER A 284 -45.81 -15.39 8.67
CA SER A 284 -46.51 -16.63 9.06
C SER A 284 -46.15 -17.12 10.46
N ARG A 285 -44.97 -16.75 10.98
CA ARG A 285 -44.45 -17.22 12.27
C ARG A 285 -44.63 -16.23 13.42
N ASN A 286 -45.05 -15.00 13.14
CA ASN A 286 -45.16 -13.93 14.14
C ASN A 286 -46.48 -13.21 13.97
N ASP A 287 -47.04 -12.72 15.07
CA ASP A 287 -48.24 -11.87 15.00
C ASP A 287 -47.85 -10.47 14.54
N ILE A 288 -48.19 -10.12 13.30
CA ILE A 288 -47.85 -8.83 12.67
C ILE A 288 -49.08 -7.93 12.66
N THR A 289 -49.04 -6.90 13.49
CA THR A 289 -50.13 -5.91 13.64
C THR A 289 -50.08 -4.81 12.58
N GLU A 290 -48.91 -4.55 12.00
CA GLU A 290 -48.71 -3.55 10.96
C GLU A 290 -49.51 -3.89 9.69
N ARG A 291 -50.01 -2.86 9.01
CA ARG A 291 -50.86 -2.95 7.83
C ARG A 291 -50.40 -1.93 6.80
N PHE A 292 -50.45 -2.31 5.53
CA PHE A 292 -50.12 -1.43 4.43
C PHE A 292 -51.09 -0.23 4.41
N THR A 293 -50.56 0.99 4.48
CA THR A 293 -51.36 2.22 4.58
C THR A 293 -51.69 2.86 3.23
N GLY A 294 -51.25 2.26 2.13
CA GLY A 294 -51.42 2.79 0.77
C GLY A 294 -50.18 3.52 0.23
N LEU A 295 -50.33 4.11 -0.95
CA LEU A 295 -49.21 4.71 -1.71
C LEU A 295 -48.98 6.20 -1.41
N ASP A 296 -49.94 6.90 -0.83
CA ASP A 296 -49.91 8.37 -0.74
C ASP A 296 -48.79 8.89 0.14
N GLY A 297 -48.49 8.21 1.26
CA GLY A 297 -47.33 8.56 2.10
C GLY A 297 -46.00 8.43 1.35
N LEU A 298 -45.88 7.41 0.47
CA LEU A 298 -44.67 7.22 -0.34
C LEU A 298 -44.56 8.27 -1.45
N ARG A 299 -45.68 8.67 -2.07
CA ARG A 299 -45.75 9.77 -3.05
C ARG A 299 -45.35 11.11 -2.41
N ASP A 300 -45.87 11.40 -1.22
CA ASP A 300 -45.52 12.60 -0.45
C ASP A 300 -44.05 12.60 -0.01
N TYR A 301 -43.53 11.46 0.43
CA TYR A 301 -42.10 11.33 0.76
C TYR A 301 -41.20 11.62 -0.46
N ILE A 302 -41.59 11.15 -1.64
CA ILE A 302 -40.89 11.41 -2.90
C ILE A 302 -40.96 12.90 -3.27
N ALA A 303 -42.10 13.56 -3.09
CA ALA A 303 -42.32 14.95 -3.50
C ALA A 303 -41.82 16.01 -2.49
N HIS A 304 -41.99 15.78 -1.20
CA HIS A 304 -41.85 16.80 -0.15
C HIS A 304 -41.00 16.36 1.05
N GLY A 305 -41.05 15.09 1.45
CA GLY A 305 -40.38 14.58 2.67
C GLY A 305 -38.84 14.71 2.69
N ARG A 306 -38.19 14.73 1.52
CA ARG A 306 -36.72 14.88 1.38
C ARG A 306 -36.20 16.21 1.95
N ASN A 307 -37.00 17.28 1.88
CA ASN A 307 -36.61 18.63 2.29
C ASN A 307 -36.63 18.85 3.82
N ALA A 308 -37.40 18.05 4.57
CA ALA A 308 -37.49 18.17 6.02
C ALA A 308 -36.32 17.48 6.75
N ILE A 309 -35.86 16.32 6.25
CA ILE A 309 -34.69 15.60 6.77
C ILE A 309 -33.39 16.39 6.50
N ARG A 310 -33.33 17.13 5.38
CA ARG A 310 -32.21 18.02 4.99
C ARG A 310 -31.78 19.00 6.10
N ARG A 311 -32.70 19.53 6.92
CA ARG A 311 -32.40 20.65 7.84
C ARG A 311 -31.56 20.30 9.08
N ALA A 312 -31.33 19.02 9.38
CA ALA A 312 -30.65 18.62 10.62
C ALA A 312 -29.12 18.43 10.50
N LYS A 313 -28.56 18.33 9.28
CA LYS A 313 -27.12 18.07 9.04
C LYS A 313 -26.65 18.65 7.68
N THR A 314 -26.48 19.97 7.57
CA THR A 314 -26.02 20.60 6.31
C THR A 314 -24.77 21.45 6.50
N GLY A 315 -23.83 21.34 5.55
CA GLY A 315 -22.76 22.31 5.34
C GLY A 315 -23.20 23.42 4.38
N GLN A 316 -22.53 24.58 4.44
CA GLN A 316 -22.71 25.65 3.46
C GLN A 316 -22.07 25.30 2.10
N GLY A 317 -22.60 25.88 1.03
CA GLY A 317 -22.04 25.82 -0.32
C GLY A 317 -20.54 26.17 -0.41
N LEU A 318 -19.94 25.97 -1.58
CA LEU A 318 -18.52 26.28 -1.80
C LEU A 318 -18.21 27.78 -1.79
N VAL A 319 -19.22 28.60 -2.08
CA VAL A 319 -19.18 30.06 -2.08
C VAL A 319 -20.44 30.61 -1.42
N GLN A 320 -20.34 31.79 -0.82
CA GLN A 320 -21.46 32.48 -0.16
C GLN A 320 -22.08 33.55 -1.06
N SER A 321 -21.37 34.05 -2.06
CA SER A 321 -21.88 35.06 -2.99
C SER A 321 -21.25 34.99 -4.39
N GLN A 322 -21.93 35.59 -5.37
CA GLN A 322 -21.43 35.70 -6.73
C GLN A 322 -20.15 36.57 -6.83
N GLU A 323 -20.02 37.56 -5.94
CA GLU A 323 -18.83 38.41 -5.83
C GLU A 323 -17.61 37.60 -5.35
N GLU A 324 -17.80 36.73 -4.35
CA GLU A 324 -16.77 35.80 -3.90
C GLU A 324 -16.32 34.88 -5.04
N LEU A 325 -17.27 34.28 -5.76
CA LEU A 325 -16.99 33.41 -6.89
C LEU A 325 -16.20 34.13 -7.99
N THR A 326 -16.57 35.38 -8.31
CA THR A 326 -15.89 36.17 -9.34
C THR A 326 -14.45 36.50 -8.93
N ARG A 327 -14.24 36.94 -7.69
CA ARG A 327 -12.89 37.19 -7.14
C ARG A 327 -12.03 35.93 -7.11
N PHE A 328 -12.62 34.80 -6.74
CA PHE A 328 -11.93 33.50 -6.74
C PHE A 328 -11.53 33.07 -8.16
N LYS A 329 -12.47 33.10 -9.11
CA LYS A 329 -12.21 32.76 -10.53
C LYS A 329 -11.11 33.66 -11.10
N ASN A 330 -11.10 34.96 -10.81
CA ASN A 330 -10.05 35.88 -11.28
C ASN A 330 -8.66 35.54 -10.74
N LYS A 331 -8.56 35.04 -9.50
CA LYS A 331 -7.27 34.74 -8.85
C LYS A 331 -6.70 33.38 -9.25
N TYR A 332 -7.54 32.36 -9.39
CA TYR A 332 -7.10 30.96 -9.50
C TYR A 332 -7.42 30.27 -10.83
N SER A 333 -8.09 30.94 -11.77
CA SER A 333 -8.27 30.37 -13.12
C SER A 333 -6.93 30.28 -13.85
N VAL A 334 -6.72 29.14 -14.50
CA VAL A 334 -5.54 28.95 -15.35
C VAL A 334 -5.65 29.86 -16.58
N PRO A 335 -4.61 30.66 -16.90
CA PRO A 335 -4.61 31.50 -18.09
C PRO A 335 -4.78 30.68 -19.38
N GLN A 336 -5.45 31.28 -20.38
CA GLN A 336 -5.51 30.67 -21.70
C GLN A 336 -4.10 30.59 -22.29
N PHE A 337 -3.69 29.39 -22.70
CA PHE A 337 -2.40 29.17 -23.34
C PHE A 337 -2.39 29.71 -24.77
N ILE A 338 -1.35 30.48 -25.11
CA ILE A 338 -1.13 31.02 -26.45
C ILE A 338 0.11 30.32 -27.02
N PRO A 339 -0.02 29.51 -28.09
CA PRO A 339 1.13 28.87 -28.73
C PRO A 339 2.15 29.89 -29.26
N CYS A 340 3.42 29.49 -29.28
CA CYS A 340 4.49 30.31 -29.84
C CYS A 340 4.24 30.61 -31.32
N ARG A 341 4.48 31.87 -31.72
CA ARG A 341 4.43 32.29 -33.13
C ARG A 341 5.79 32.09 -33.77
N LEU A 342 5.81 31.31 -34.85
CA LEU A 342 7.01 31.02 -35.62
C LEU A 342 7.00 31.76 -36.95
N HIS A 343 8.20 32.05 -37.45
CA HIS A 343 8.37 32.65 -38.77
C HIS A 343 8.34 31.57 -39.85
N HIS A 344 7.68 31.85 -40.97
CA HIS A 344 7.69 30.96 -42.12
C HIS A 344 9.13 30.72 -42.61
N GLY A 345 9.50 29.46 -42.80
CA GLY A 345 10.84 29.02 -43.19
C GLY A 345 11.84 28.93 -42.03
N SER A 346 11.46 29.23 -40.79
CA SER A 346 12.37 29.07 -39.63
C SER A 346 12.52 27.60 -39.22
N THR A 347 13.61 27.29 -38.52
CA THR A 347 13.76 26.02 -37.79
C THR A 347 13.54 26.28 -36.31
N PHE A 348 12.55 25.63 -35.72
CA PHE A 348 12.27 25.70 -34.29
C PHE A 348 12.94 24.51 -33.60
N SER A 349 14.00 24.79 -32.83
CA SER A 349 14.69 23.78 -32.02
C SER A 349 14.06 23.69 -30.63
N ALA A 350 13.68 22.49 -30.21
CA ALA A 350 12.93 22.28 -28.97
C ALA A 350 13.29 20.97 -28.27
N TYR A 351 12.94 20.89 -26.99
CA TYR A 351 12.94 19.65 -26.22
C TYR A 351 11.50 19.15 -26.10
N LEU A 352 11.30 17.85 -26.34
CA LEU A 352 10.00 17.20 -26.28
C LEU A 352 9.84 16.48 -24.94
N GLY A 353 8.76 16.78 -24.23
CA GLY A 353 8.36 16.04 -23.05
C GLY A 353 7.06 15.29 -23.28
N ILE A 354 7.01 14.01 -22.91
CA ILE A 354 5.82 13.17 -23.02
C ILE A 354 5.49 12.60 -21.64
N ASP A 355 4.24 12.77 -21.22
CA ASP A 355 3.68 12.14 -20.02
C ASP A 355 2.61 11.12 -20.44
N GLY A 356 2.98 9.84 -20.44
CA GLY A 356 2.10 8.71 -20.72
C GLY A 356 1.38 8.23 -19.46
N GLY A 357 0.40 9.00 -19.01
CA GLY A 357 -0.35 8.77 -17.77
C GLY A 357 -1.34 7.60 -17.83
N SER A 358 -2.07 7.38 -16.72
CA SER A 358 -3.08 6.32 -16.64
C SER A 358 -4.39 6.63 -17.36
N THR A 359 -4.79 7.90 -17.38
CA THR A 359 -6.04 8.36 -18.00
C THR A 359 -5.81 9.20 -19.25
N SER A 360 -4.64 9.80 -19.41
CA SER A 360 -4.31 10.70 -20.52
C SER A 360 -2.84 10.67 -20.86
N THR A 361 -2.55 10.97 -22.12
CA THR A 361 -1.20 11.19 -22.63
C THR A 361 -1.06 12.68 -22.96
N LYS A 362 -0.01 13.33 -22.46
CA LYS A 362 0.29 14.74 -22.74
C LYS A 362 1.65 14.88 -23.40
N GLY A 363 1.78 15.87 -24.27
CA GLY A 363 3.05 16.25 -24.87
C GLY A 363 3.28 17.76 -24.80
N VAL A 364 4.53 18.18 -24.60
CA VAL A 364 4.94 19.59 -24.65
C VAL A 364 6.23 19.75 -25.45
N LEU A 365 6.34 20.86 -26.17
CA LEU A 365 7.60 21.35 -26.73
C LEU A 365 8.05 22.56 -25.90
N ILE A 366 9.25 22.49 -25.34
CA ILE A 366 9.89 23.64 -24.69
C ILE A 366 11.07 24.14 -25.52
N ASP A 367 11.29 25.46 -25.54
CA ASP A 367 12.42 26.08 -26.24
C ASP A 367 13.74 25.98 -25.45
N SER A 368 14.82 26.58 -25.99
CA SER A 368 16.13 26.62 -25.33
C SER A 368 16.16 27.43 -24.04
N GLU A 369 15.20 28.34 -23.84
CA GLU A 369 15.00 29.10 -22.60
C GLU A 369 14.08 28.37 -21.61
N LEU A 370 13.67 27.14 -21.96
CA LEU A 370 12.77 26.29 -21.18
C LEU A 370 11.35 26.87 -21.04
N ASN A 371 10.90 27.70 -21.97
CA ASN A 371 9.50 28.16 -22.04
C ASN A 371 8.65 27.16 -22.83
N VAL A 372 7.39 26.99 -22.43
CA VAL A 372 6.45 26.09 -23.15
C VAL A 372 5.95 26.76 -24.43
N ALA A 373 6.35 26.21 -25.58
CA ALA A 373 6.00 26.75 -26.89
C ALA A 373 4.73 26.13 -27.48
N PHE A 374 4.57 24.81 -27.33
CA PHE A 374 3.43 24.04 -27.84
C PHE A 374 3.03 22.94 -26.86
N LYS A 375 1.76 22.53 -26.90
CA LYS A 375 1.24 21.44 -26.07
C LYS A 375 0.16 20.63 -26.78
N ALA A 376 0.02 19.37 -26.38
CA ALA A 376 -1.02 18.45 -26.84
C ALA A 376 -1.51 17.59 -25.66
N TYR A 377 -2.81 17.28 -25.65
CA TYR A 377 -3.45 16.50 -24.59
C TYR A 377 -4.48 15.55 -25.20
N ARG A 378 -4.40 14.26 -24.86
CA ARG A 378 -5.36 13.24 -25.31
C ARG A 378 -5.75 12.32 -24.16
N LEU A 379 -7.02 11.92 -24.10
CA LEU A 379 -7.46 10.82 -23.24
C LEU A 379 -6.90 9.50 -23.78
N SER A 380 -6.43 8.63 -22.89
CA SER A 380 -5.78 7.38 -23.30
C SER A 380 -6.81 6.38 -23.82
N ALA A 381 -6.52 5.78 -24.98
CA ALA A 381 -7.32 4.68 -25.54
C ALA A 381 -6.84 3.29 -25.04
N GLY A 382 -5.92 3.26 -24.07
CA GLY A 382 -5.36 2.03 -23.50
C GLY A 382 -4.05 1.57 -24.15
N ASN A 383 -3.61 2.18 -25.26
CA ASN A 383 -2.34 1.89 -25.91
C ASN A 383 -1.39 3.10 -25.87
N PRO A 384 -0.34 3.08 -25.03
CA PRO A 384 0.52 4.25 -24.84
C PRO A 384 1.38 4.61 -26.06
N ILE A 385 1.76 3.63 -26.88
CA ILE A 385 2.58 3.85 -28.08
C ILE A 385 1.75 4.59 -29.13
N GLU A 386 0.52 4.14 -29.38
CA GLU A 386 -0.39 4.80 -30.32
C GLU A 386 -0.79 6.19 -29.85
N ASP A 387 -1.11 6.35 -28.56
CA ASP A 387 -1.42 7.66 -27.97
C ASP A 387 -0.25 8.65 -28.17
N THR A 388 1.00 8.17 -28.00
CA THR A 388 2.21 8.98 -28.20
C THR A 388 2.43 9.37 -29.65
N ARG A 389 2.17 8.44 -30.59
CA ARG A 389 2.25 8.69 -32.04
C ARG A 389 1.36 9.87 -32.45
N LEU A 390 0.14 9.89 -31.92
CA LEU A 390 -0.85 10.95 -32.16
C LEU A 390 -0.43 12.27 -31.51
N ILE A 391 0.10 12.24 -30.29
CA ILE A 391 0.62 13.43 -29.60
C ILE A 391 1.79 14.07 -30.37
N ILE A 392 2.75 13.27 -30.86
CA ILE A 392 3.86 13.77 -31.66
C ILE A 392 3.34 14.38 -32.97
N SER A 393 2.37 13.74 -33.61
CA SER A 393 1.73 14.28 -34.82
C SER A 393 1.04 15.63 -34.54
N ASP A 394 0.26 15.72 -33.46
CA ASP A 394 -0.47 16.94 -33.09
C ASP A 394 0.50 18.11 -32.78
N LEU A 395 1.67 17.84 -32.19
CA LEU A 395 2.70 18.85 -31.91
C LEU A 395 3.45 19.28 -33.16
N ARG A 396 3.83 18.32 -34.01
CA ARG A 396 4.48 18.58 -35.31
C ARG A 396 3.61 19.48 -36.17
N ASP A 397 2.33 19.13 -36.28
CA ASP A 397 1.34 19.89 -37.05
C ASP A 397 1.21 21.35 -36.58
N GLN A 398 1.27 21.61 -35.28
CA GLN A 398 1.19 22.98 -34.74
C GLN A 398 2.36 23.87 -35.18
N VAL A 399 3.53 23.27 -35.42
CA VAL A 399 4.75 23.94 -35.90
C VAL A 399 4.73 24.08 -37.42
N GLU A 400 4.49 22.98 -38.14
CA GLU A 400 4.57 22.93 -39.60
C GLU A 400 3.45 23.71 -40.29
N ARG A 401 2.26 23.83 -39.69
CA ARG A 401 1.19 24.70 -40.21
C ARG A 401 1.57 26.20 -40.20
N GLN A 402 2.56 26.60 -39.41
CA GLN A 402 3.11 27.96 -39.43
C GLN A 402 4.22 28.13 -40.49
N GLY A 403 4.54 27.08 -41.25
CA GLY A 403 5.62 27.05 -42.24
C GLY A 403 7.02 26.90 -41.65
N ALA A 404 7.14 26.52 -40.38
CA ALA A 404 8.42 26.27 -39.72
C ALA A 404 8.76 24.76 -39.68
N THR A 405 10.04 24.43 -39.58
CA THR A 405 10.51 23.03 -39.41
C THR A 405 10.81 22.75 -37.94
N LEU A 406 10.32 21.63 -37.41
CA LEU A 406 10.58 21.21 -36.03
C LEU A 406 11.87 20.39 -35.93
N HIS A 407 12.80 20.82 -35.08
CA HIS A 407 14.03 20.10 -34.75
C HIS A 407 14.05 19.75 -33.25
N ILE A 408 14.24 18.47 -32.92
CA ILE A 408 14.22 17.98 -31.54
C ILE A 408 15.65 17.82 -31.03
N LEU A 409 15.99 18.53 -29.96
CA LEU A 409 17.30 18.50 -29.29
C LEU A 409 17.40 17.43 -28.21
N GLY A 410 16.25 17.01 -27.67
CA GLY A 410 16.17 15.97 -26.66
C GLY A 410 14.72 15.61 -26.32
N VAL A 411 14.53 14.38 -25.83
CA VAL A 411 13.22 13.82 -25.51
C VAL A 411 13.21 13.22 -24.10
N GLY A 412 12.26 13.66 -23.30
CA GLY A 412 11.96 13.10 -21.99
C GLY A 412 10.62 12.39 -21.97
N THR A 413 10.54 11.29 -21.23
CA THR A 413 9.29 10.54 -20.99
C THR A 413 9.04 10.37 -19.50
N THR A 414 7.77 10.46 -19.09
CA THR A 414 7.29 10.19 -17.73
C THR A 414 5.93 9.49 -17.79
N GLY A 415 5.35 9.21 -16.63
CA GLY A 415 4.09 8.47 -16.52
C GLY A 415 4.28 6.96 -16.44
N TYR A 416 3.15 6.24 -16.40
CA TYR A 416 3.09 4.78 -16.36
C TYR A 416 3.79 4.10 -17.55
N ALA A 417 3.86 4.79 -18.69
CA ALA A 417 4.44 4.24 -19.91
C ALA A 417 5.89 4.65 -20.16
N LYS A 418 6.55 5.37 -19.24
CA LYS A 418 7.87 5.99 -19.48
C LYS A 418 8.93 5.05 -20.06
N ASP A 419 9.04 3.82 -19.55
CA ASP A 419 10.11 2.90 -19.94
C ASP A 419 9.84 2.33 -21.34
N ILE A 420 8.58 1.96 -21.60
CA ILE A 420 8.11 1.49 -22.92
C ILE A 420 8.30 2.59 -23.95
N LEU A 421 7.92 3.83 -23.63
CA LEU A 421 8.08 4.96 -24.54
C LEU A 421 9.55 5.26 -24.79
N LYS A 422 10.38 5.29 -23.74
CA LYS A 422 11.82 5.47 -23.88
C LYS A 422 12.44 4.48 -24.84
N ASP A 423 12.11 3.20 -24.73
CA ASP A 423 12.68 2.19 -25.61
C ASP A 423 12.05 2.19 -27.02
N ALA A 424 10.76 2.51 -27.15
CA ALA A 424 10.05 2.54 -28.43
C ALA A 424 10.45 3.72 -29.31
N ILE A 425 10.57 4.93 -28.75
CA ILE A 425 10.89 6.15 -29.52
C ILE A 425 12.34 6.62 -29.33
N GLY A 426 13.14 5.92 -28.53
CA GLY A 426 14.53 6.30 -28.26
C GLY A 426 14.65 7.55 -27.39
N ALA A 427 13.78 7.73 -26.39
CA ALA A 427 13.84 8.91 -25.52
C ALA A 427 15.13 8.94 -24.69
N ASP A 428 15.64 10.14 -24.41
CA ASP A 428 16.93 10.34 -23.74
C ASP A 428 16.86 10.02 -22.25
N VAL A 429 15.68 10.24 -21.65
CA VAL A 429 15.42 10.01 -20.22
C VAL A 429 13.99 9.52 -19.99
N ALA A 430 13.87 8.53 -19.09
CA ALA A 430 12.60 8.07 -18.53
C ALA A 430 12.56 8.50 -17.06
N LEU A 431 11.93 9.63 -16.79
CA LEU A 431 11.87 10.25 -15.48
C LEU A 431 10.65 9.75 -14.70
N VAL A 432 10.78 9.53 -13.40
CA VAL A 432 9.61 9.29 -12.54
C VAL A 432 8.75 10.56 -12.44
N GLU A 433 7.43 10.41 -12.35
CA GLU A 433 6.49 11.53 -12.31
C GLU A 433 6.77 12.51 -11.17
N THR A 434 7.09 11.99 -9.97
CA THR A 434 7.44 12.80 -8.79
C THR A 434 8.54 13.81 -9.10
N VAL A 435 9.63 13.35 -9.70
CA VAL A 435 10.76 14.22 -10.08
C VAL A 435 10.34 15.18 -11.20
N ALA A 436 9.60 14.72 -12.20
CA ALA A 436 9.12 15.57 -13.29
C ALA A 436 8.25 16.72 -12.76
N HIS A 437 7.28 16.41 -11.90
CA HIS A 437 6.42 17.40 -11.25
C HIS A 437 7.20 18.39 -10.39
N THR A 438 8.27 17.94 -9.70
CA THR A 438 9.19 18.84 -8.99
C THR A 438 9.94 19.77 -9.95
N GLN A 439 10.52 19.23 -11.03
CA GLN A 439 11.25 20.04 -12.01
C GLN A 439 10.37 21.11 -12.65
N ALA A 440 9.11 20.77 -12.96
CA ALA A 440 8.16 21.74 -13.50
C ALA A 440 7.84 22.85 -12.48
N ALA A 441 7.51 22.49 -11.24
CA ALA A 441 7.19 23.50 -10.22
C ALA A 441 8.37 24.44 -9.94
N GLN A 442 9.58 23.90 -9.75
CA GLN A 442 10.80 24.69 -9.48
C GLN A 442 11.25 25.53 -10.68
N ARG A 443 10.81 25.21 -11.90
CA ARG A 443 11.10 26.01 -13.09
C ARG A 443 10.25 27.30 -13.14
N PHE A 444 9.03 27.26 -12.64
CA PHE A 444 8.10 28.40 -12.74
C PHE A 444 7.96 29.20 -11.44
N TYR A 445 8.30 28.61 -10.30
CA TYR A 445 8.05 29.20 -8.98
C TYR A 445 9.25 29.01 -8.06
N ASP A 446 9.68 30.09 -7.43
CA ASP A 446 10.73 30.09 -6.40
C ASP A 446 10.16 29.77 -5.01
N HIS A 447 10.96 29.22 -4.11
CA HIS A 447 10.60 28.94 -2.71
C HIS A 447 9.31 28.11 -2.59
N VAL A 448 9.26 26.98 -3.28
CA VAL A 448 8.14 26.03 -3.21
C VAL A 448 8.37 25.10 -2.04
N ASP A 449 7.43 25.07 -1.09
CA ASP A 449 7.52 24.18 0.07
C ASP A 449 6.71 22.90 -0.15
N VAL A 450 5.53 23.01 -0.78
CA VAL A 450 4.64 21.87 -1.02
C VAL A 450 4.13 21.88 -2.44
N ILE A 451 4.22 20.72 -3.09
CA ILE A 451 3.63 20.46 -4.39
C ILE A 451 2.50 19.43 -4.21
N CYS A 452 1.30 19.77 -4.63
CA CYS A 452 0.13 18.89 -4.62
C CYS A 452 -0.33 18.58 -6.06
N ASP A 453 0.09 17.44 -6.60
CA ASP A 453 -0.37 16.89 -7.87
C ASP A 453 -1.60 16.00 -7.66
N VAL A 454 -2.73 16.38 -8.23
CA VAL A 454 -3.96 15.58 -8.20
C VAL A 454 -4.29 15.13 -9.63
N GLY A 455 -3.82 13.94 -9.98
CA GLY A 455 -4.07 13.27 -11.25
C GLY A 455 -5.40 12.53 -11.30
N GLY A 456 -5.58 11.71 -12.34
CA GLY A 456 -6.76 10.88 -12.51
C GLY A 456 -6.86 9.79 -11.43
N GLN A 457 -5.78 9.03 -11.25
CA GLN A 457 -5.73 7.93 -10.26
C GLN A 457 -4.89 8.30 -9.03
N ASP A 458 -3.88 9.13 -9.22
CA ASP A 458 -2.83 9.38 -8.24
C ASP A 458 -2.95 10.79 -7.63
N ILE A 459 -2.74 10.86 -6.32
CA ILE A 459 -2.51 12.07 -5.52
C ILE A 459 -1.06 11.99 -5.07
N LYS A 460 -0.26 12.99 -5.46
CA LYS A 460 1.16 13.08 -5.12
C LYS A 460 1.39 14.39 -4.38
N LEU A 461 1.83 14.27 -3.13
CA LEU A 461 2.34 15.38 -2.36
C LEU A 461 3.85 15.27 -2.35
N ILE A 462 4.54 16.31 -2.76
CA ILE A 462 6.00 16.38 -2.72
C ILE A 462 6.33 17.51 -1.76
N LEU A 463 7.07 17.18 -0.70
CA LEU A 463 7.47 18.10 0.34
C LEU A 463 8.91 18.52 0.07
N LEU A 464 9.11 19.83 0.04
CA LEU A 464 10.40 20.45 -0.20
C LEU A 464 10.82 21.23 1.04
N HIS A 465 12.10 21.15 1.36
CA HIS A 465 12.75 22.03 2.31
C HIS A 465 13.97 22.64 1.62
N GLN A 466 14.05 23.97 1.57
CA GLN A 466 15.14 24.70 0.90
C GLN A 466 15.37 24.19 -0.55
N ASP A 467 14.29 24.08 -1.32
CA ASP A 467 14.30 23.62 -2.72
C ASP A 467 14.81 22.17 -2.92
N ARG A 468 14.88 21.37 -1.85
CA ARG A 468 15.23 19.95 -1.90
C ARG A 468 14.03 19.10 -1.49
N VAL A 469 13.77 18.03 -2.23
CA VAL A 469 12.73 17.07 -1.83
C VAL A 469 13.18 16.33 -0.59
N VAL A 470 12.44 16.51 0.50
CA VAL A 470 12.67 15.81 1.77
C VAL A 470 11.76 14.61 1.91
N ASP A 471 10.54 14.70 1.40
CA ASP A 471 9.60 13.58 1.45
C ASP A 471 8.58 13.70 0.32
N PHE A 472 7.88 12.61 0.05
CA PHE A 472 6.72 12.63 -0.82
C PHE A 472 5.71 11.59 -0.35
N LYS A 473 4.44 12.01 -0.30
CA LYS A 473 3.30 11.15 0.00
C LYS A 473 2.57 10.85 -1.29
N LEU A 474 2.44 9.57 -1.58
CA LEU A 474 1.57 9.07 -2.64
C LEU A 474 0.38 8.45 -1.93
N ASN A 475 -0.80 8.60 -2.49
CA ASN A 475 -1.90 7.75 -2.04
C ASN A 475 -1.53 6.28 -2.25
N THR A 476 -1.96 5.42 -1.32
CA THR A 476 -2.06 4.00 -1.64
C THR A 476 -3.00 3.85 -2.84
N GLN A 477 -2.90 2.77 -3.62
CA GLN A 477 -3.66 2.60 -4.87
C GLN A 477 -5.18 2.84 -4.71
N CYS A 478 -5.71 2.85 -3.47
CA CYS A 478 -7.02 3.38 -3.12
C CYS A 478 -7.02 4.90 -2.85
N SER A 479 -7.45 5.72 -3.82
CA SER A 479 -7.72 7.15 -3.59
C SER A 479 -9.20 7.50 -3.69
N ALA A 480 -9.76 7.93 -2.57
CA ALA A 480 -11.02 8.65 -2.54
C ALA A 480 -10.78 10.10 -2.96
N GLY A 481 -11.55 10.60 -3.93
CA GLY A 481 -11.46 12.01 -4.37
C GLY A 481 -10.41 12.32 -5.44
N ASN A 482 -9.70 11.35 -6.01
CA ASN A 482 -8.87 11.62 -7.20
C ASN A 482 -9.73 12.09 -8.40
N GLY A 483 -9.08 12.60 -9.45
CA GLY A 483 -9.78 13.16 -10.60
C GLY A 483 -10.74 12.18 -11.28
N TYR A 484 -10.37 10.90 -11.35
CA TYR A 484 -11.22 9.85 -11.92
C TYR A 484 -12.46 9.59 -11.07
N PHE A 485 -12.34 9.62 -9.74
CA PHE A 485 -13.49 9.47 -8.85
C PHE A 485 -14.52 10.60 -9.07
N LEU A 486 -14.05 11.84 -9.17
CA LEU A 486 -14.90 12.99 -9.47
C LEU A 486 -15.52 12.88 -10.86
N GLN A 487 -14.74 12.49 -11.87
CA GLN A 487 -15.21 12.25 -13.23
C GLN A 487 -16.30 11.17 -13.28
N SER A 488 -16.02 9.98 -12.76
CA SER A 488 -16.96 8.84 -12.77
C SER A 488 -18.27 9.15 -12.03
N THR A 489 -18.21 9.99 -11.00
CA THR A 489 -19.39 10.43 -10.24
C THR A 489 -20.23 11.42 -11.05
N ALA A 490 -19.60 12.40 -11.72
CA ALA A 490 -20.31 13.33 -12.61
C ALA A 490 -20.96 12.57 -13.78
N GLU A 491 -20.23 11.66 -14.42
CA GLU A 491 -20.74 10.79 -15.48
C GLU A 491 -21.89 9.92 -14.98
N GLY A 492 -21.79 9.38 -13.75
CA GLY A 492 -22.85 8.64 -13.07
C GLY A 492 -24.12 9.47 -12.81
N PHE A 493 -24.00 10.80 -12.73
CA PHE A 493 -25.13 11.74 -12.68
C PHE A 493 -25.57 12.24 -14.07
N GLY A 494 -24.91 11.83 -15.15
CA GLY A 494 -25.21 12.25 -16.52
C GLY A 494 -24.58 13.57 -16.95
N TYR A 495 -23.53 14.04 -16.27
CA TYR A 495 -22.79 15.27 -16.59
C TYR A 495 -21.35 14.97 -17.03
N SER A 496 -20.79 15.82 -17.88
CA SER A 496 -19.36 15.78 -18.21
C SER A 496 -18.51 16.32 -17.04
N VAL A 497 -17.23 15.94 -17.00
CA VAL A 497 -16.31 16.41 -15.94
C VAL A 497 -16.04 17.91 -16.05
N GLU A 498 -16.12 18.48 -17.25
CA GLU A 498 -15.98 19.91 -17.52
C GLU A 498 -17.12 20.73 -16.89
N GLU A 499 -18.32 20.17 -16.79
CA GLU A 499 -19.49 20.83 -16.19
C GLU A 499 -19.48 20.79 -14.65
N TYR A 500 -18.63 19.94 -14.05
CA TYR A 500 -18.61 19.68 -12.61
C TYR A 500 -18.53 20.97 -11.79
N ALA A 501 -17.56 21.83 -12.09
CA ALA A 501 -17.27 23.01 -11.27
C ALA A 501 -18.47 23.97 -11.26
N ASP A 502 -19.04 24.26 -12.43
CA ASP A 502 -20.15 25.19 -12.56
C ASP A 502 -21.46 24.65 -11.95
N LEU A 503 -21.65 23.32 -11.93
CA LEU A 503 -22.76 22.70 -11.19
C LEU A 503 -22.55 22.75 -9.68
N ALA A 504 -21.33 22.45 -9.20
CA ALA A 504 -21.00 22.48 -7.78
C ALA A 504 -21.12 23.89 -7.17
N PHE A 505 -20.76 24.95 -7.91
CA PHE A 505 -20.91 26.33 -7.44
C PHE A 505 -22.36 26.81 -7.31
N LYS A 506 -23.34 26.11 -7.91
CA LYS A 506 -24.78 26.41 -7.75
C LYS A 506 -25.37 25.87 -6.45
N ALA A 507 -24.63 25.02 -5.72
CA ALA A 507 -25.12 24.43 -4.49
C ALA A 507 -25.07 25.43 -3.32
N GLU A 508 -26.23 25.74 -2.75
CA GLU A 508 -26.33 26.58 -1.54
C GLU A 508 -26.03 25.79 -0.27
N GLN A 509 -26.33 24.49 -0.29
CA GLN A 509 -26.12 23.53 0.80
C GLN A 509 -25.41 22.29 0.28
N ILE A 510 -24.63 21.65 1.13
CA ILE A 510 -23.90 20.42 0.79
C ILE A 510 -24.09 19.34 1.87
N PRO A 511 -24.12 18.06 1.49
CA PRO A 511 -24.06 16.97 2.45
C PRO A 511 -22.67 16.87 3.08
N GLU A 512 -22.61 16.45 4.34
CA GLU A 512 -21.35 16.26 5.05
C GLU A 512 -20.79 14.84 4.82
N PHE A 513 -19.83 14.72 3.91
CA PHE A 513 -19.10 13.48 3.68
C PHE A 513 -18.06 13.20 4.78
N GLY A 514 -17.94 11.93 5.17
CA GLY A 514 -16.72 11.44 5.82
C GLY A 514 -15.55 11.48 4.84
N TYR A 515 -14.31 11.67 5.32
CA TYR A 515 -13.11 11.53 4.49
C TYR A 515 -12.48 10.14 4.73
N GLY A 516 -11.73 9.62 3.76
CA GLY A 516 -11.07 8.33 3.87
C GLY A 516 -11.16 7.49 2.60
N CYS A 517 -11.77 6.31 2.68
CA CYS A 517 -11.84 5.34 1.58
C CYS A 517 -12.88 5.71 0.51
N ALA A 518 -12.55 5.48 -0.76
CA ALA A 518 -13.45 5.78 -1.89
C ALA A 518 -14.73 4.95 -1.81
N VAL A 519 -14.64 3.73 -1.29
CA VAL A 519 -15.78 2.83 -1.09
C VAL A 519 -16.78 3.44 -0.10
N PHE A 520 -16.30 4.03 1.00
CA PHE A 520 -17.17 4.70 1.96
C PHE A 520 -17.80 5.96 1.36
N LEU A 521 -17.04 6.75 0.59
CA LEU A 521 -17.63 7.89 -0.14
C LEU A 521 -18.71 7.44 -1.12
N GLN A 522 -18.54 6.31 -1.81
CA GLN A 522 -19.57 5.77 -2.70
C GLN A 522 -20.83 5.36 -1.93
N SER A 523 -20.67 4.69 -0.78
CA SER A 523 -21.80 4.37 0.10
C SER A 523 -22.48 5.65 0.60
N ASP A 524 -21.72 6.67 0.98
CA ASP A 524 -22.25 7.98 1.40
C ASP A 524 -22.99 8.67 0.23
N ILE A 525 -22.49 8.63 -1.00
CA ILE A 525 -23.20 9.15 -2.19
C ILE A 525 -24.57 8.48 -2.30
N VAL A 526 -24.62 7.14 -2.23
CA VAL A 526 -25.88 6.40 -2.31
C VAL A 526 -26.80 6.78 -1.15
N ASP A 527 -26.29 6.87 0.07
CA ASP A 527 -27.07 7.28 1.24
C ASP A 527 -27.57 8.73 1.15
N PHE A 528 -26.81 9.65 0.58
CA PHE A 528 -27.25 11.02 0.33
C PHE A 528 -28.26 11.10 -0.81
N GLN A 529 -28.11 10.31 -1.87
CA GLN A 529 -29.15 10.18 -2.89
C GLN A 529 -30.46 9.65 -2.27
N ARG A 530 -30.37 8.66 -1.36
CA ARG A 530 -31.52 8.14 -0.60
C ARG A 530 -32.19 9.21 0.28
N GLN A 531 -31.40 10.15 0.79
CA GLN A 531 -31.91 11.29 1.57
C GLN A 531 -32.46 12.43 0.68
N GLY A 532 -32.25 12.37 -0.64
CA GLY A 532 -32.79 13.32 -1.61
C GLY A 532 -31.88 14.49 -1.97
N TRP A 533 -30.58 14.36 -1.76
CA TRP A 533 -29.60 15.35 -2.20
C TRP A 533 -29.47 15.36 -3.73
N ASN A 534 -29.36 16.56 -4.31
CA ASN A 534 -29.24 16.75 -5.76
C ASN A 534 -27.79 16.54 -6.21
N ALA A 535 -27.57 16.22 -7.48
CA ALA A 535 -26.23 16.00 -8.04
C ALA A 535 -25.28 17.18 -7.81
N SER A 536 -25.73 18.43 -7.97
CA SER A 536 -24.92 19.64 -7.73
C SER A 536 -24.44 19.73 -6.28
N GLU A 537 -25.30 19.42 -5.31
CA GLU A 537 -24.98 19.47 -3.88
C GLU A 537 -24.03 18.33 -3.50
N ILE A 538 -24.26 17.12 -4.02
CA ILE A 538 -23.36 15.99 -3.83
C ILE A 538 -21.98 16.29 -4.41
N MET A 539 -21.91 16.80 -5.65
CA MET A 539 -20.65 17.18 -6.29
C MET A 539 -19.91 18.27 -5.50
N ALA A 540 -20.62 19.26 -4.96
CA ALA A 540 -20.03 20.27 -4.08
C ALA A 540 -19.53 19.68 -2.75
N GLY A 541 -20.27 18.75 -2.15
CA GLY A 541 -19.85 18.00 -0.96
C GLY A 541 -18.59 17.16 -1.21
N LEU A 542 -18.50 16.48 -2.35
CA LEU A 542 -17.32 15.72 -2.76
C LEU A 542 -16.11 16.62 -3.04
N ALA A 543 -16.31 17.78 -3.66
CA ALA A 543 -15.23 18.76 -3.80
C ALA A 543 -14.73 19.23 -2.41
N ARG A 544 -15.64 19.47 -1.46
CA ARG A 544 -15.28 19.87 -0.08
C ARG A 544 -14.55 18.77 0.70
N VAL A 545 -14.80 17.50 0.42
CA VAL A 545 -14.12 16.38 1.10
C VAL A 545 -12.75 16.06 0.51
N LEU A 546 -12.50 16.41 -0.77
CA LEU A 546 -11.22 16.20 -1.45
C LEU A 546 -10.00 16.65 -0.63
N PRO A 547 -9.90 17.90 -0.13
CA PRO A 547 -8.74 18.30 0.66
C PRO A 547 -8.60 17.52 1.96
N LYS A 548 -9.70 17.07 2.59
CA LYS A 548 -9.62 16.18 3.76
C LYS A 548 -8.99 14.83 3.37
N ASN A 549 -9.32 14.29 2.20
CA ASN A 549 -8.66 13.08 1.69
C ASN A 549 -7.18 13.30 1.40
N ILE A 550 -6.82 14.42 0.76
CA ILE A 550 -5.42 14.75 0.44
C ILE A 550 -4.60 14.89 1.73
N TRP A 551 -5.03 15.73 2.65
CA TRP A 551 -4.21 16.14 3.79
C TRP A 551 -4.40 15.27 5.04
N HIS A 552 -5.59 14.74 5.31
CA HIS A 552 -5.80 13.92 6.50
C HIS A 552 -5.66 12.42 6.24
N TYR A 553 -6.05 11.95 5.04
CA TYR A 553 -6.00 10.52 4.72
C TYR A 553 -4.72 10.10 3.99
N VAL A 554 -4.39 10.77 2.88
CA VAL A 554 -3.22 10.44 2.05
C VAL A 554 -1.93 10.89 2.72
N SER A 555 -1.87 12.14 3.16
CA SER A 555 -0.64 12.67 3.75
C SER A 555 -0.48 12.35 5.23
N GLN A 556 -1.61 12.12 5.93
CA GLN A 556 -1.68 12.01 7.39
C GLN A 556 -1.07 13.22 8.12
N ILE A 557 -1.03 14.38 7.47
CA ILE A 557 -0.49 15.62 8.04
C ILE A 557 -1.66 16.48 8.52
N SER A 558 -1.78 16.59 9.85
CA SER A 558 -2.80 17.42 10.49
C SER A 558 -2.40 18.89 10.57
N ASN A 559 -1.10 19.18 10.69
CA ASN A 559 -0.53 20.51 10.81
C ASN A 559 0.18 20.93 9.51
N LEU A 560 -0.53 21.61 8.61
CA LEU A 560 0.01 22.05 7.31
C LEU A 560 1.04 23.18 7.45
N GLU A 561 1.00 23.95 8.53
CA GLU A 561 1.91 25.09 8.75
C GLU A 561 3.37 24.64 8.89
N MET A 562 3.61 23.42 9.41
CA MET A 562 4.96 22.84 9.49
C MET A 562 5.56 22.51 8.13
N LEU A 563 4.74 22.42 7.08
CA LEU A 563 5.21 22.10 5.73
C LEU A 563 5.74 23.32 4.99
N GLY A 564 5.63 24.52 5.57
CA GLY A 564 5.93 25.78 4.90
C GLY A 564 4.68 26.55 4.48
N SER A 565 4.87 27.61 3.68
CA SER A 565 3.82 28.58 3.36
C SER A 565 3.51 28.68 1.87
N THR A 566 4.34 28.12 0.98
CA THR A 566 4.09 28.11 -0.46
C THR A 566 3.60 26.75 -0.95
N PHE A 567 2.38 26.71 -1.46
CA PHE A 567 1.73 25.52 -2.00
C PHE A 567 1.51 25.66 -3.51
N VAL A 568 2.02 24.72 -4.30
CA VAL A 568 1.76 24.63 -5.75
C VAL A 568 0.78 23.49 -6.00
N LEU A 569 -0.43 23.84 -6.44
CA LEU A 569 -1.46 22.91 -6.87
C LEU A 569 -1.27 22.61 -8.36
N GLN A 570 -1.11 21.33 -8.69
CA GLN A 570 -1.00 20.85 -10.07
C GLN A 570 -1.78 19.55 -10.32
N GLY A 571 -1.78 19.07 -11.56
CA GLY A 571 -2.54 17.91 -12.01
C GLY A 571 -3.83 18.29 -12.75
N GLY A 572 -4.36 17.32 -13.51
CA GLY A 572 -5.56 17.53 -14.33
C GLY A 572 -6.79 17.93 -13.52
N THR A 573 -6.91 17.45 -12.27
CA THR A 573 -8.04 17.75 -11.38
C THR A 573 -8.11 19.22 -10.99
N GLN A 574 -6.97 19.93 -10.98
CA GLN A 574 -6.95 21.36 -10.64
C GLN A 574 -7.50 22.25 -11.77
N ARG A 575 -7.93 21.68 -12.90
CA ARG A 575 -8.79 22.38 -13.88
C ARG A 575 -10.23 22.55 -13.36
N ASN A 576 -10.67 21.69 -12.44
CA ASN A 576 -11.95 21.80 -11.79
C ASN A 576 -11.89 22.84 -10.66
N LEU A 577 -12.40 24.03 -10.91
CA LEU A 577 -12.32 25.14 -9.96
C LEU A 577 -13.08 24.90 -8.65
N ALA A 578 -14.05 23.99 -8.59
CA ALA A 578 -14.68 23.60 -7.32
C ALA A 578 -13.70 22.81 -6.43
N ALA A 579 -12.89 21.93 -7.02
CA ALA A 579 -11.82 21.22 -6.32
C ALA A 579 -10.69 22.17 -5.86
N VAL A 580 -10.35 23.17 -6.68
CA VAL A 580 -9.37 24.22 -6.30
C VAL A 580 -9.92 25.07 -5.15
N LYS A 581 -11.18 25.51 -5.22
CA LYS A 581 -11.82 26.32 -4.15
C LYS A 581 -11.77 25.60 -2.82
N ALA A 582 -12.18 24.32 -2.81
CA ALA A 582 -12.16 23.51 -1.62
C ALA A 582 -10.74 23.35 -1.04
N GLN A 583 -9.72 23.13 -1.88
CA GLN A 583 -8.33 23.05 -1.43
C GLN A 583 -7.82 24.37 -0.87
N VAL A 584 -8.07 25.49 -1.57
CA VAL A 584 -7.67 26.82 -1.11
C VAL A 584 -8.28 27.13 0.25
N ASP A 585 -9.59 26.98 0.39
CA ASP A 585 -10.30 27.22 1.65
C ASP A 585 -9.75 26.34 2.78
N PHE A 586 -9.49 25.07 2.47
CA PHE A 586 -8.98 24.13 3.46
C PHE A 586 -7.57 24.52 3.91
N ILE A 587 -6.65 24.78 2.97
CA ILE A 587 -5.27 25.17 3.30
C ILE A 587 -5.30 26.46 4.10
N GLU A 588 -5.98 27.51 3.63
CA GLU A 588 -6.10 28.78 4.36
C GLU A 588 -6.68 28.60 5.77
N SER A 589 -7.66 27.71 5.96
CA SER A 589 -8.24 27.43 7.29
C SER A 589 -7.29 26.77 8.28
N LYS A 590 -6.15 26.24 7.83
CA LYS A 590 -5.13 25.60 8.70
C LYS A 590 -4.06 26.58 9.17
N PHE A 591 -4.00 27.79 8.61
CA PHE A 591 -3.05 28.82 9.03
C PHE A 591 -3.76 29.83 9.94
N ARG A 592 -3.11 30.20 11.05
CA ARG A 592 -3.67 31.17 12.01
C ARG A 592 -3.17 32.59 11.73
N ASP A 593 -1.85 32.76 11.74
CA ASP A 593 -1.20 34.08 11.76
C ASP A 593 -0.57 34.46 10.41
N LEU A 594 -0.33 33.49 9.55
CA LEU A 594 0.26 33.67 8.22
C LEU A 594 -0.76 33.38 7.12
N ARG A 595 -0.70 34.12 6.01
CA ARG A 595 -1.47 33.74 4.81
C ARG A 595 -0.59 32.87 3.91
N PRO A 596 -0.98 31.61 3.63
CA PRO A 596 -0.22 30.77 2.73
C PRO A 596 -0.28 31.32 1.29
N ARG A 597 0.84 31.22 0.57
CA ARG A 597 0.92 31.51 -0.87
C ARG A 597 0.51 30.26 -1.64
N ILE A 598 -0.75 30.20 -2.06
CA ILE A 598 -1.30 29.10 -2.84
C ILE A 598 -1.30 29.46 -4.32
N ILE A 599 -0.69 28.61 -5.15
CA ILE A 599 -0.46 28.83 -6.57
C ILE A 599 -1.08 27.65 -7.33
N VAL A 600 -1.91 27.91 -8.34
CA VAL A 600 -2.30 26.89 -9.32
C VAL A 600 -1.32 26.94 -10.47
N HIS A 601 -0.65 25.82 -10.77
CA HIS A 601 0.36 25.76 -11.82
C HIS A 601 -0.26 26.17 -13.18
N GLN A 602 0.33 27.14 -13.88
CA GLN A 602 -0.23 27.68 -15.13
C GLN A 602 -0.36 26.64 -16.27
N HIS A 603 0.36 25.53 -16.14
CA HIS A 603 0.25 24.34 -17.01
C HIS A 603 -0.11 23.09 -16.20
N THR A 604 -1.08 23.22 -15.29
CA THR A 604 -1.44 22.18 -14.30
C THR A 604 -1.62 20.78 -14.88
N GLY A 605 -2.19 20.63 -16.08
CA GLY A 605 -2.44 19.32 -16.70
C GLY A 605 -1.21 18.69 -17.36
N GLU A 606 -0.19 19.48 -17.66
CA GLU A 606 0.95 19.14 -18.50
C GLU A 606 2.30 19.19 -17.76
N ALA A 607 2.27 19.47 -16.45
CA ALA A 607 3.48 19.69 -15.65
C ALA A 607 4.45 18.49 -15.65
N GLY A 608 3.93 17.25 -15.63
CA GLY A 608 4.78 16.06 -15.77
C GLY A 608 5.58 16.04 -17.09
N ALA A 609 4.90 16.36 -18.21
CA ALA A 609 5.56 16.46 -19.51
C ALA A 609 6.60 17.59 -19.55
N ILE A 610 6.32 18.73 -18.91
CA ILE A 610 7.26 19.85 -18.82
C ILE A 610 8.51 19.44 -18.05
N GLY A 611 8.35 18.81 -16.89
CA GLY A 611 9.46 18.40 -16.04
C GLY A 611 10.42 17.45 -16.73
N THR A 612 9.92 16.51 -17.51
CA THR A 612 10.79 15.59 -18.24
C THR A 612 11.48 16.25 -19.44
N ALA A 613 10.86 17.26 -20.07
CA ALA A 613 11.52 18.04 -21.12
C ALA A 613 12.66 18.90 -20.55
N VAL A 614 12.47 19.48 -19.36
CA VAL A 614 13.51 20.22 -18.63
C VAL A 614 14.72 19.32 -18.32
N GLU A 615 14.47 18.09 -17.88
CA GLU A 615 15.55 17.13 -17.64
C GLU A 615 16.27 16.71 -18.93
N ALA A 616 15.54 16.51 -20.03
CA ALA A 616 16.16 16.26 -21.33
C ALA A 616 17.07 17.43 -21.76
N ALA A 617 16.63 18.68 -21.55
CA ALA A 617 17.42 19.87 -21.81
C ALA A 617 18.70 19.95 -20.97
N ARG A 618 18.62 19.59 -19.68
CA ARG A 618 19.78 19.51 -18.79
C ARG A 618 20.81 18.49 -19.27
N LEU A 619 20.36 17.30 -19.67
CA LEU A 619 21.23 16.24 -20.21
C LEU A 619 21.92 16.69 -21.50
N HIS A 620 21.17 17.31 -22.41
CA HIS A 620 21.72 17.88 -23.64
C HIS A 620 22.77 18.96 -23.35
N THR A 621 22.48 19.88 -22.42
CA THR A 621 23.41 20.94 -22.00
C THR A 621 24.67 20.38 -21.32
N SER A 622 24.58 19.18 -20.73
CA SER A 622 25.72 18.45 -20.16
C SER A 622 26.52 17.66 -21.20
N GLY A 623 26.26 17.85 -22.49
CA GLY A 623 27.00 17.24 -23.61
C GLY A 623 26.41 15.94 -24.15
N ARG A 624 25.18 15.57 -23.79
CA ARG A 624 24.54 14.35 -24.28
C ARG A 624 23.73 14.62 -25.56
N GLU A 625 24.08 13.95 -26.66
CA GLU A 625 23.26 13.99 -27.88
C GLU A 625 21.99 13.13 -27.76
N THR A 626 20.94 13.50 -28.50
CA THR A 626 19.66 12.79 -28.44
C THR A 626 19.70 11.43 -29.15
N THR A 627 19.09 10.42 -28.53
CA THR A 627 18.88 9.08 -29.09
C THR A 627 17.53 8.95 -29.80
N PHE A 628 16.75 10.03 -29.88
CA PHE A 628 15.41 10.01 -30.47
C PHE A 628 15.44 9.56 -31.93
N ILE A 629 14.52 8.67 -32.30
CA ILE A 629 14.47 8.05 -33.64
C ILE A 629 14.08 9.04 -34.75
N GLY A 630 13.60 10.23 -34.38
CA GLY A 630 13.13 11.28 -35.29
C GLY A 630 11.61 11.27 -35.45
N LEU A 631 11.07 12.42 -35.89
CA LEU A 631 9.62 12.64 -35.97
C LEU A 631 8.91 11.68 -36.94
N ASP A 632 9.46 11.50 -38.16
CA ASP A 632 8.86 10.61 -39.16
C ASP A 632 8.81 9.16 -38.69
N ALA A 633 9.92 8.66 -38.14
CA ALA A 633 10.02 7.30 -37.63
C ALA A 633 9.07 7.09 -36.44
N ALA A 634 8.95 8.07 -35.53
CA ALA A 634 8.05 8.00 -34.39
C ALA A 634 6.56 7.99 -34.82
N VAL A 635 6.18 8.79 -35.83
CA VAL A 635 4.78 8.86 -36.32
C VAL A 635 4.38 7.64 -37.16
N GLN A 636 5.34 6.96 -37.79
CA GLN A 636 5.11 5.78 -38.64
C GLN A 636 5.43 4.44 -37.95
N LEU A 637 5.83 4.49 -36.68
CA LEU A 637 6.15 3.31 -35.87
C LEU A 637 4.97 2.34 -35.86
N ARG A 638 5.24 1.06 -36.15
CA ARG A 638 4.28 -0.04 -36.05
C ARG A 638 4.65 -0.93 -34.88
N PHE A 639 3.67 -1.55 -34.24
CA PHE A 639 3.96 -2.52 -33.19
C PHE A 639 2.95 -3.66 -33.18
N VAL A 640 3.38 -4.82 -32.70
CA VAL A 640 2.53 -5.98 -32.41
C VAL A 640 2.82 -6.43 -30.98
N SER A 641 1.78 -6.53 -30.16
CA SER A 641 1.88 -7.05 -28.79
C SER A 641 1.38 -8.49 -28.72
N ARG A 642 2.14 -9.37 -28.06
CA ARG A 642 1.80 -10.79 -27.86
C ARG A 642 2.02 -11.19 -26.40
N ARG A 643 1.07 -11.97 -25.85
CA ARG A 643 1.14 -12.59 -24.52
C ARG A 643 0.39 -13.92 -24.55
N ASP A 644 1.04 -14.95 -25.07
CA ASP A 644 0.52 -16.31 -25.21
C ASP A 644 1.59 -17.33 -24.80
N GLU A 645 1.31 -18.64 -24.86
CA GLU A 645 2.27 -19.67 -24.41
C GLU A 645 3.65 -19.57 -25.09
N SER A 646 3.76 -18.99 -26.29
CA SER A 646 5.05 -18.75 -26.95
C SER A 646 5.93 -17.74 -26.21
N THR A 647 5.35 -16.86 -25.39
CA THR A 647 6.08 -15.86 -24.62
C THR A 647 6.41 -16.33 -23.20
N ARG A 648 6.13 -17.60 -22.86
CA ARG A 648 6.43 -18.14 -21.53
C ARG A 648 7.93 -18.16 -21.26
N CYS A 649 8.32 -17.68 -20.09
CA CYS A 649 9.69 -17.72 -19.58
C CYS A 649 10.00 -19.14 -19.07
N SER A 650 11.15 -19.69 -19.44
CA SER A 650 11.61 -21.03 -19.03
C SER A 650 12.77 -20.98 -18.01
N PHE A 651 13.17 -19.80 -17.55
CA PHE A 651 14.38 -19.62 -16.74
C PHE A 651 14.25 -20.04 -15.27
N CYS A 652 13.04 -20.27 -14.77
CA CYS A 652 12.82 -20.76 -13.41
C CYS A 652 11.47 -21.49 -13.28
N LYS A 653 11.24 -22.12 -12.13
CA LYS A 653 10.02 -22.88 -11.82
C LYS A 653 8.73 -22.05 -11.86
N ASN A 654 8.81 -20.72 -11.78
CA ASN A 654 7.63 -19.85 -11.87
C ASN A 654 7.04 -19.83 -13.28
N SER A 655 7.85 -20.16 -14.30
CA SER A 655 7.47 -20.19 -15.71
C SER A 655 6.51 -19.08 -16.14
N CYS A 656 6.84 -17.83 -15.78
CA CYS A 656 5.93 -16.69 -15.93
C CYS A 656 5.70 -16.32 -17.41
N MET A 657 4.54 -15.72 -17.71
CA MET A 657 4.28 -15.16 -19.02
C MET A 657 4.97 -13.81 -19.18
N ARG A 658 5.48 -13.56 -20.37
CA ARG A 658 6.06 -12.28 -20.77
C ARG A 658 5.14 -11.60 -21.79
N THR A 659 5.18 -10.29 -21.88
CA THR A 659 4.55 -9.57 -22.99
C THR A 659 5.65 -9.17 -23.96
N PHE A 660 5.55 -9.64 -25.20
CA PHE A 660 6.46 -9.27 -26.28
C PHE A 660 5.81 -8.15 -27.07
N ILE A 661 6.48 -7.02 -27.18
CA ILE A 661 6.08 -5.90 -28.04
C ILE A 661 7.12 -5.81 -29.15
N ASP A 662 6.76 -6.31 -30.32
CA ASP A 662 7.58 -6.21 -31.53
C ASP A 662 7.33 -4.84 -32.17
N VAL A 663 8.30 -3.94 -32.07
CA VAL A 663 8.29 -2.59 -32.63
C VAL A 663 9.02 -2.60 -33.97
N GLU A 664 8.39 -2.09 -35.01
CA GLU A 664 8.96 -1.91 -36.33
C GLU A 664 9.04 -0.41 -36.66
N THR A 665 10.25 0.08 -36.92
CA THR A 665 10.51 1.48 -37.30
C THR A 665 10.86 1.56 -38.80
N PRO A 666 10.44 2.63 -39.50
CA PRO A 666 10.87 2.87 -40.88
C PRO A 666 12.39 3.07 -40.95
N ALA A 667 13.03 2.54 -42.00
CA ALA A 667 14.48 2.40 -42.15
C ALA A 667 15.31 3.70 -42.34
N VAL A 668 14.88 4.84 -41.77
CA VAL A 668 15.48 6.16 -42.04
C VAL A 668 16.84 6.37 -41.37
N ARG A 669 17.21 5.55 -40.37
CA ARG A 669 18.54 5.58 -39.67
C ARG A 669 19.15 4.21 -39.37
N ALA A 670 18.58 3.12 -39.89
CA ALA A 670 19.01 1.76 -39.57
C ALA A 670 20.38 1.46 -40.19
N LYS A 671 21.40 1.10 -39.40
CA LYS A 671 22.73 0.71 -39.93
C LYS A 671 22.70 -0.69 -40.57
N SER A 672 21.66 -1.47 -40.29
CA SER A 672 21.38 -2.77 -40.91
C SER A 672 19.86 -3.05 -40.96
N THR A 673 19.43 -4.09 -41.67
CA THR A 673 18.02 -4.53 -41.69
C THR A 673 17.50 -5.01 -40.33
N ASP A 674 18.37 -5.48 -39.43
CA ASP A 674 18.01 -5.92 -38.07
C ASP A 674 17.66 -4.74 -37.13
N ASP A 675 18.15 -3.53 -37.41
CA ASP A 675 17.86 -2.33 -36.60
C ASP A 675 16.41 -1.83 -36.75
N THR A 676 15.68 -2.33 -37.75
CA THR A 676 14.30 -1.89 -38.04
C THR A 676 13.25 -2.60 -37.18
N LYS A 677 13.60 -3.75 -36.58
CA LYS A 677 12.70 -4.55 -35.76
C LYS A 677 13.29 -4.77 -34.38
N ARG A 678 12.62 -4.24 -33.36
CA ARG A 678 13.05 -4.34 -31.96
C ARG A 678 11.96 -5.00 -31.13
N ARG A 679 12.30 -6.07 -30.42
CA ARG A 679 11.40 -6.65 -29.41
C ARG A 679 11.64 -6.02 -28.05
N LEU A 680 10.58 -5.53 -27.43
CA LEU A 680 10.54 -5.14 -26.02
C LEU A 680 9.88 -6.27 -25.23
N ILE A 681 10.49 -6.70 -24.13
CA ILE A 681 9.99 -7.79 -23.31
C ILE A 681 9.60 -7.22 -21.96
N ILE A 682 8.30 -7.16 -21.70
CA ILE A 682 7.77 -6.82 -20.38
C ILE A 682 7.65 -8.13 -19.60
N ALA A 683 8.41 -8.24 -18.54
CA ALA A 683 8.42 -9.41 -17.66
C ALA A 683 8.28 -9.02 -16.20
N THR A 684 7.86 -9.98 -15.38
CA THR A 684 7.70 -9.82 -13.93
C THR A 684 9.04 -9.73 -13.18
N CYS A 685 10.15 -10.08 -13.83
CA CYS A 685 11.50 -10.02 -13.26
C CYS A 685 12.54 -9.74 -14.36
N GLU A 686 13.73 -9.29 -13.95
CA GLU A 686 14.82 -8.90 -14.86
C GLU A 686 15.30 -10.08 -15.70
N LYS A 687 15.33 -11.28 -15.11
CA LYS A 687 15.67 -12.51 -15.83
C LYS A 687 14.71 -12.77 -16.97
N GLY A 688 13.42 -12.43 -16.80
CA GLY A 688 12.40 -12.62 -17.82
C GLY A 688 12.45 -11.57 -18.94
N CYS A 689 13.21 -10.48 -18.80
CA CYS A 689 13.30 -9.41 -19.80
C CYS A 689 14.13 -9.78 -21.03
N VAL A 690 14.67 -11.00 -21.10
CA VAL A 690 15.48 -11.50 -22.22
C VAL A 690 14.91 -12.81 -22.76
N GLU A 691 15.26 -13.15 -24.00
CA GLU A 691 14.84 -14.39 -24.66
C GLU A 691 15.83 -15.53 -24.41
N GLU A 692 17.12 -15.20 -24.49
CA GLU A 692 18.20 -16.18 -24.47
C GLU A 692 18.72 -16.47 -23.06
N ALA A 693 19.03 -17.73 -22.80
CA ALA A 693 19.56 -18.18 -21.53
C ALA A 693 20.93 -17.54 -21.21
N ASP A 694 21.75 -17.24 -22.22
CA ASP A 694 23.05 -16.59 -22.04
C ASP A 694 22.91 -15.14 -21.55
N ALA A 695 22.04 -14.34 -22.18
CA ALA A 695 21.72 -13.00 -21.72
C ALA A 695 21.15 -13.01 -20.28
N MET A 696 20.36 -14.03 -19.94
CA MET A 696 19.86 -14.19 -18.56
C MET A 696 20.98 -14.50 -17.58
N ARG A 697 21.95 -15.34 -17.96
CA ARG A 697 23.14 -15.65 -17.15
C ARG A 697 24.01 -14.41 -16.95
N ASP A 698 24.10 -13.54 -17.94
CA ASP A 698 24.85 -12.28 -17.83
C ASP A 698 24.16 -11.31 -16.86
N ILE A 699 22.84 -11.13 -16.96
CA ILE A 699 22.05 -10.37 -15.97
C ILE A 699 22.24 -10.95 -14.57
N ALA A 700 22.22 -12.29 -14.43
CA ALA A 700 22.42 -12.93 -13.14
C ALA A 700 23.84 -12.72 -12.58
N ARG A 701 24.87 -12.73 -13.44
CA ARG A 701 26.27 -12.43 -13.06
C ARG A 701 26.44 -10.97 -12.65
N ASP A 702 25.84 -10.04 -13.38
CA ASP A 702 25.88 -8.62 -13.05
C ASP A 702 25.19 -8.33 -11.71
N LEU A 703 23.99 -8.91 -11.49
CA LEU A 703 23.30 -8.81 -10.20
C LEU A 703 24.12 -9.41 -9.06
N ALA A 704 24.81 -10.53 -9.29
CA ALA A 704 25.69 -11.14 -8.29
C ALA A 704 26.91 -10.25 -7.98
N ARG A 705 27.49 -9.61 -9.00
CA ARG A 705 28.58 -8.63 -8.83
C ARG A 705 28.13 -7.43 -8.00
N ILE A 706 26.98 -6.84 -8.35
CA ILE A 706 26.39 -5.70 -7.62
C ILE A 706 26.14 -6.08 -6.16
N ARG A 707 25.56 -7.26 -5.90
CA ARG A 707 25.31 -7.75 -4.54
C ARG A 707 26.56 -7.88 -3.68
N LYS A 708 27.69 -8.24 -4.30
CA LYS A 708 28.98 -8.35 -3.62
C LYS A 708 29.58 -6.97 -3.32
N GLN A 709 29.47 -6.04 -4.26
CA GLN A 709 30.03 -4.69 -4.13
C GLN A 709 29.21 -3.78 -3.19
N TYR A 710 27.92 -4.04 -3.07
CA TYR A 710 26.99 -3.26 -2.27
C TYR A 710 26.26 -4.21 -1.31
N PRO A 711 26.85 -4.58 -0.16
CA PRO A 711 26.23 -5.54 0.75
C PRO A 711 24.91 -5.01 1.33
N ASN A 712 23.98 -5.93 1.60
CA ASN A 712 22.72 -5.66 2.27
C ASN A 712 22.70 -6.38 3.62
N TYR A 713 23.02 -5.66 4.69
CA TYR A 713 23.13 -6.19 6.05
C TYR A 713 21.79 -6.68 6.61
N ALA A 714 20.64 -6.22 6.09
CA ALA A 714 19.34 -6.78 6.46
C ALA A 714 19.17 -8.21 5.94
N GLU A 715 19.53 -8.46 4.67
CA GLU A 715 19.49 -9.80 4.07
C GLU A 715 20.55 -10.73 4.70
N ILE A 716 21.77 -10.22 4.91
CA ILE A 716 22.85 -10.95 5.56
C ILE A 716 22.42 -11.37 6.98
N SER A 717 21.97 -10.41 7.80
CA SER A 717 21.50 -10.67 9.17
C SER A 717 20.31 -11.62 9.17
N GLY A 718 19.29 -11.37 8.33
CA GLY A 718 18.08 -12.21 8.24
C GLY A 718 18.32 -13.65 7.79
N ARG A 719 19.45 -13.92 7.12
CA ARG A 719 19.89 -15.28 6.77
C ARG A 719 20.76 -15.91 7.87
N GLU A 720 21.68 -15.14 8.43
CA GLU A 720 22.71 -15.65 9.34
C GLU A 720 22.20 -15.83 10.77
N VAL A 721 21.23 -15.03 11.21
CA VAL A 721 20.64 -15.09 12.55
C VAL A 721 20.02 -16.46 12.91
N PHE A 722 19.69 -17.27 11.91
CA PHE A 722 19.13 -18.62 12.07
C PHE A 722 20.15 -19.75 11.85
N ARG A 723 21.46 -19.44 11.81
CA ARG A 723 22.53 -20.45 11.70
C ARG A 723 22.95 -20.96 13.08
N THR A 724 23.86 -21.91 13.10
CA THR A 724 24.50 -22.37 14.33
C THR A 724 25.58 -21.39 14.79
N PHE A 725 25.68 -21.20 16.11
CA PHE A 725 26.61 -20.28 16.77
C PHE A 725 27.43 -20.93 17.90
N ALA A 726 27.21 -22.21 18.16
CA ALA A 726 27.89 -22.97 19.20
C ALA A 726 28.52 -24.21 18.57
N GLU A 727 29.75 -24.54 18.97
CA GLU A 727 30.27 -25.89 18.80
C GLU A 727 29.43 -26.82 19.69
N THR A 728 28.80 -27.83 19.08
CA THR A 728 27.93 -28.76 19.82
C THR A 728 28.72 -29.46 20.92
N ASN A 729 28.15 -29.55 22.13
CA ASN A 729 28.70 -30.30 23.26
C ASN A 729 28.79 -31.83 23.02
N ALA A 730 28.58 -32.33 21.81
CA ALA A 730 28.61 -33.74 21.46
C ALA A 730 29.96 -34.42 21.78
N GLU A 731 31.06 -33.66 21.89
CA GLU A 731 32.38 -34.17 22.28
C GLU A 731 32.62 -34.26 23.79
N ARG A 732 31.75 -33.68 24.64
CA ARG A 732 31.78 -33.96 26.08
C ARG A 732 31.21 -35.36 26.26
N GLY A 733 32.11 -36.35 26.31
CA GLY A 733 31.77 -37.75 26.59
C GLY A 733 30.88 -37.92 27.83
N GLU A 734 30.37 -39.14 28.03
CA GLU A 734 29.39 -39.57 29.06
C GLU A 734 29.65 -39.13 30.52
N THR A 735 30.74 -38.42 30.80
CA THR A 735 31.19 -37.93 32.10
C THR A 735 30.44 -36.70 32.64
N GLY A 736 29.48 -36.12 31.92
CA GLY A 736 28.76 -34.90 32.35
C GLY A 736 27.27 -35.11 32.62
N ILE A 737 26.91 -35.50 33.85
CA ILE A 737 25.62 -35.24 34.58
C ILE A 737 24.29 -35.59 33.87
N SER A 738 24.27 -36.08 32.63
CA SER A 738 23.04 -36.53 31.97
C SER A 738 22.59 -37.86 32.58
N ILE A 739 21.38 -37.89 33.14
CA ILE A 739 20.70 -39.14 33.52
C ILE A 739 20.66 -40.04 32.27
N ARG A 740 21.14 -41.29 32.37
CA ARG A 740 21.16 -42.26 31.25
C ARG A 740 19.82 -42.24 30.49
N GLY A 741 19.85 -41.85 29.21
CA GLY A 741 18.68 -41.77 28.33
C GLY A 741 18.17 -40.35 28.04
N VAL A 742 18.45 -39.35 28.87
CA VAL A 742 18.01 -37.95 28.64
C VAL A 742 18.76 -37.32 27.46
N ALA A 743 20.08 -37.49 27.38
CA ALA A 743 20.87 -37.02 26.23
C ALA A 743 20.38 -37.60 24.91
N LYS A 744 20.11 -38.92 24.87
CA LYS A 744 19.56 -39.58 23.67
C LYS A 744 18.17 -39.04 23.30
N ARG A 745 17.27 -38.88 24.29
CA ARG A 745 15.95 -38.29 24.06
C ARG A 745 16.05 -36.89 23.47
N ARG A 746 16.91 -36.01 24.02
CA ARG A 746 17.11 -34.66 23.49
C ARG A 746 17.72 -34.67 22.09
N ALA A 747 18.63 -35.60 21.82
CA ALA A 747 19.21 -35.76 20.50
C ALA A 747 18.19 -36.18 19.43
N ASP A 748 17.14 -36.90 19.80
CA ASP A 748 16.09 -37.34 18.87
C ASP A 748 14.97 -36.30 18.67
N LEU A 749 14.78 -35.36 19.61
CA LEU A 749 13.72 -34.33 19.58
C LEU A 749 13.83 -33.41 18.36
N GLN A 750 12.72 -33.24 17.64
CA GLN A 750 12.55 -32.27 16.54
C GLN A 750 11.75 -31.05 17.03
N ILE A 751 12.36 -29.87 17.00
CA ILE A 751 11.75 -28.62 17.45
C ILE A 751 11.53 -27.69 16.26
N GLY A 752 10.27 -27.39 15.96
CA GLY A 752 9.87 -26.36 15.00
C GLY A 752 9.88 -24.97 15.64
N ILE A 753 10.50 -23.98 14.99
CA ILE A 753 10.51 -22.59 15.47
C ILE A 753 10.05 -21.64 14.35
N PRO A 754 9.01 -20.80 14.58
CA PRO A 754 8.59 -19.81 13.59
C PRO A 754 9.68 -18.78 13.30
N ARG A 755 10.06 -18.62 12.03
CA ARG A 755 10.91 -17.54 11.51
C ARG A 755 10.13 -16.22 11.45
N ALA A 756 9.72 -15.71 12.60
CA ALA A 756 8.84 -14.54 12.70
C ALA A 756 9.26 -13.58 13.81
N LEU A 757 8.82 -12.32 13.71
CA LEU A 757 8.93 -11.32 14.79
C LEU A 757 10.38 -11.14 15.28
N ASN A 758 10.58 -11.00 16.59
CA ASN A 758 11.90 -10.76 17.18
C ASN A 758 12.82 -12.00 17.15
N MET A 759 12.41 -13.14 16.57
CA MET A 759 13.35 -14.23 16.28
C MET A 759 14.44 -13.78 15.31
N TYR A 760 14.17 -12.76 14.48
CA TYR A 760 15.17 -12.09 13.64
C TYR A 760 16.25 -11.31 14.44
N ALA A 761 16.15 -11.24 15.77
CA ALA A 761 17.19 -10.73 16.66
C ALA A 761 17.67 -11.81 17.66
N HIS A 762 16.77 -12.64 18.20
CA HIS A 762 17.07 -13.53 19.32
C HIS A 762 17.29 -15.00 18.94
N ALA A 763 17.16 -15.39 17.67
CA ALA A 763 17.41 -16.77 17.25
C ALA A 763 18.82 -17.30 17.61
N PRO A 764 19.92 -16.50 17.65
CA PRO A 764 21.22 -17.00 18.08
C PRO A 764 21.21 -17.52 19.51
N PHE A 765 20.51 -16.82 20.41
CA PHE A 765 20.34 -17.23 21.81
C PHE A 765 19.64 -18.59 21.91
N PHE A 766 18.46 -18.72 21.30
CA PHE A 766 17.68 -19.96 21.40
C PHE A 766 18.34 -21.13 20.68
N THR A 767 19.01 -20.88 19.56
CA THR A 767 19.75 -21.91 18.83
C THR A 767 20.88 -22.46 19.68
N ALA A 768 21.74 -21.58 20.21
CA ALA A 768 22.86 -22.01 21.06
C ALA A 768 22.38 -22.64 22.38
N TYR A 769 21.31 -22.12 22.99
CA TYR A 769 20.69 -22.69 24.18
C TYR A 769 20.25 -24.13 23.94
N LEU A 770 19.48 -24.40 22.87
CA LEU A 770 18.98 -25.74 22.55
C LEU A 770 20.12 -26.69 22.12
N GLN A 771 21.10 -26.22 21.34
CA GLN A 771 22.27 -27.01 20.96
C GLN A 771 23.12 -27.41 22.17
N THR A 772 23.34 -26.50 23.11
CA THR A 772 24.11 -26.75 24.33
C THR A 772 23.45 -27.82 25.20
N LEU A 773 22.11 -27.91 25.18
CA LEU A 773 21.32 -28.93 25.85
C LEU A 773 21.34 -30.31 25.17
N GLY A 774 21.96 -30.43 24.01
CA GLY A 774 22.14 -31.69 23.27
C GLY A 774 21.16 -31.91 22.12
N ILE A 775 20.48 -30.85 21.63
CA ILE A 775 19.60 -30.92 20.47
C ILE A 775 20.41 -30.54 19.21
N PRO A 776 20.59 -31.45 18.24
CA PRO A 776 21.34 -31.17 17.03
C PRO A 776 20.74 -30.00 16.23
N PHE A 777 21.57 -29.23 15.52
CA PHE A 777 21.09 -28.08 14.76
C PHE A 777 20.12 -28.49 13.64
N GLU A 778 20.36 -29.64 13.02
CA GLU A 778 19.48 -30.25 12.02
C GLU A 778 18.10 -30.66 12.56
N HIS A 779 17.93 -30.61 13.89
CA HIS A 779 16.67 -30.89 14.59
C HIS A 779 15.96 -29.61 15.06
N ILE A 780 16.58 -28.45 14.86
CA ILE A 780 15.97 -27.14 15.05
C ILE A 780 15.45 -26.67 13.69
N VAL A 781 14.15 -26.92 13.45
CA VAL A 781 13.51 -26.71 12.16
C VAL A 781 12.84 -25.34 12.10
N TRP A 782 13.44 -24.41 11.38
CA TRP A 782 12.83 -23.10 11.13
C TRP A 782 11.76 -23.19 10.04
N SER A 783 10.69 -22.40 10.18
CA SER A 783 9.77 -22.16 9.06
C SER A 783 10.48 -21.44 7.91
N ASP A 784 9.91 -21.54 6.71
CA ASP A 784 10.45 -20.87 5.52
C ASP A 784 10.39 -19.34 5.64
N HIS A 785 11.19 -18.65 4.82
CA HIS A 785 11.06 -17.20 4.64
C HIS A 785 9.65 -16.83 4.17
N THR A 786 9.20 -15.64 4.56
CA THR A 786 7.88 -15.14 4.17
C THR A 786 7.77 -15.05 2.65
N THR A 787 6.69 -15.61 2.11
CA THR A 787 6.31 -15.49 0.70
C THR A 787 4.80 -15.27 0.60
N ASP A 788 4.34 -14.72 -0.53
CA ASP A 788 2.90 -14.56 -0.79
C ASP A 788 2.14 -15.90 -0.76
N SER A 789 2.81 -17.01 -1.09
CA SER A 789 2.23 -18.37 -0.97
C SER A 789 2.08 -18.77 0.49
N LEU A 790 3.14 -18.61 1.29
CA LEU A 790 3.14 -18.93 2.71
C LEU A 790 2.03 -18.14 3.45
N PHE A 791 1.92 -16.84 3.18
CA PHE A 791 0.88 -16.01 3.78
C PHE A 791 -0.53 -16.46 3.38
N ARG A 792 -0.78 -16.69 2.08
CA ARG A 792 -2.09 -17.15 1.57
C ARG A 792 -2.51 -18.52 2.11
N GLU A 793 -1.56 -19.44 2.26
CA GLU A 793 -1.82 -20.76 2.84
C GLU A 793 -2.21 -20.65 4.33
N GLY A 794 -1.51 -19.80 5.08
CA GLY A 794 -1.62 -19.74 6.53
C GLY A 794 -2.58 -18.73 7.14
N SER A 795 -3.03 -17.72 6.39
CA SER A 795 -3.90 -16.64 6.91
C SER A 795 -5.36 -17.05 7.17
N LYS A 796 -5.72 -18.32 6.93
CA LYS A 796 -7.12 -18.81 6.91
C LYS A 796 -7.73 -19.12 8.30
N ARG A 797 -6.99 -18.98 9.39
CA ARG A 797 -7.38 -19.47 10.73
C ARG A 797 -7.55 -18.40 11.82
N GLY A 798 -7.33 -17.12 11.50
CA GLY A 798 -7.37 -16.01 12.48
C GLY A 798 -8.75 -15.34 12.66
N SER A 799 -9.00 -14.80 13.86
CA SER A 799 -10.20 -14.01 14.21
C SER A 799 -9.89 -12.53 14.56
N ILE A 800 -8.61 -12.18 14.71
CA ILE A 800 -8.11 -10.84 15.07
C ILE A 800 -7.26 -10.30 13.91
N ASP A 801 -7.33 -8.99 13.65
CA ASP A 801 -6.60 -8.30 12.57
C ASP A 801 -5.48 -7.37 13.14
N PRO A 802 -4.34 -7.92 13.61
CA PRO A 802 -3.20 -7.15 14.14
C PRO A 802 -2.34 -6.54 13.02
N CYS A 803 -1.13 -6.07 13.33
CA CYS A 803 -0.16 -5.64 12.31
C CYS A 803 0.32 -6.82 11.44
N PHE A 804 0.74 -6.56 10.20
CA PHE A 804 1.18 -7.60 9.26
C PHE A 804 2.23 -8.59 9.81
N PRO A 805 3.30 -8.15 10.51
CA PRO A 805 4.27 -9.08 11.13
C PRO A 805 3.64 -10.07 12.13
N SER A 806 2.62 -9.64 12.88
CA SER A 806 1.90 -10.52 13.82
C SER A 806 1.03 -11.53 13.09
N LYS A 807 0.34 -11.12 12.01
CA LYS A 807 -0.43 -12.05 11.15
C LYS A 807 0.44 -13.16 10.58
N LEU A 808 1.69 -12.86 10.22
CA LEU A 808 2.62 -13.84 9.68
C LEU A 808 2.94 -14.97 10.67
N GLY A 809 2.80 -14.75 11.97
CA GLY A 809 2.96 -15.81 12.97
C GLY A 809 2.02 -17.01 12.73
N LEU A 810 0.76 -16.77 12.32
CA LEU A 810 -0.18 -17.83 11.91
C LEU A 810 0.33 -18.61 10.70
N ALA A 811 0.93 -17.90 9.75
CA ALA A 811 1.39 -18.46 8.50
C ALA A 811 2.70 -19.24 8.63
N HIS A 812 3.63 -18.77 9.45
CA HIS A 812 4.82 -19.54 9.80
C HIS A 812 4.48 -20.79 10.61
N THR A 813 3.48 -20.71 11.51
CA THR A 813 3.00 -21.90 12.24
C THR A 813 2.30 -22.89 11.30
N HIS A 814 1.51 -22.40 10.34
CA HIS A 814 0.94 -23.21 9.28
C HIS A 814 2.03 -23.95 8.48
N ASN A 815 3.09 -23.24 8.08
CA ASN A 815 4.22 -23.83 7.37
C ASN A 815 4.90 -24.94 8.19
N LEU A 816 5.08 -24.74 9.50
CA LEU A 816 5.61 -25.80 10.37
C LEU A 816 4.70 -27.03 10.42
N LEU A 817 3.41 -26.82 10.65
CA LEU A 817 2.41 -27.89 10.81
C LEU A 817 2.18 -28.71 9.54
N TYR A 818 2.07 -28.05 8.38
CA TYR A 818 1.61 -28.73 7.15
C TYR A 818 2.70 -28.93 6.11
N ARG A 819 3.82 -28.18 6.17
CA ARG A 819 4.95 -28.35 5.24
C ARG A 819 6.13 -29.04 5.91
N LYS A 820 6.62 -28.49 7.02
CA LYS A 820 7.83 -29.02 7.68
C LYS A 820 7.58 -30.33 8.40
N HIS A 821 6.51 -30.44 9.18
CA HIS A 821 6.14 -31.67 9.88
C HIS A 821 5.91 -32.85 8.91
N ALA A 822 5.32 -32.60 7.74
CA ALA A 822 5.15 -33.61 6.71
C ALA A 822 6.49 -34.11 6.11
N ALA A 823 7.51 -33.25 6.04
CA ALA A 823 8.84 -33.62 5.57
C ALA A 823 9.68 -34.31 6.65
N LYS A 824 9.58 -33.82 7.89
CA LYS A 824 10.25 -34.36 9.08
C LYS A 824 9.35 -34.10 10.29
N ALA A 825 8.82 -35.16 10.89
CA ALA A 825 7.89 -35.07 12.00
C ALA A 825 8.48 -34.22 13.14
N LEU A 826 7.76 -33.17 13.52
CA LEU A 826 8.09 -32.30 14.64
C LEU A 826 7.46 -32.86 15.92
N ASP A 827 8.18 -32.82 17.04
CA ASP A 827 7.65 -33.19 18.36
C ASP A 827 7.11 -31.95 19.09
N VAL A 828 7.76 -30.81 18.89
CA VAL A 828 7.48 -29.55 19.58
C VAL A 828 7.45 -28.40 18.58
N ILE A 829 6.50 -27.48 18.72
CA ILE A 829 6.62 -26.14 18.15
C ILE A 829 6.93 -25.18 19.29
N PHE A 830 8.09 -24.53 19.23
CA PHE A 830 8.57 -23.60 20.23
C PHE A 830 8.48 -22.16 19.70
N PHE A 831 7.62 -21.33 20.29
CA PHE A 831 7.43 -19.93 19.92
C PHE A 831 7.38 -19.01 21.15
N PRO A 832 8.53 -18.60 21.71
CA PRO A 832 8.59 -17.90 23.00
C PRO A 832 8.05 -16.47 22.93
N MET A 833 7.40 -16.03 24.01
CA MET A 833 6.89 -14.68 24.22
C MET A 833 7.96 -13.83 24.91
N VAL A 834 8.78 -13.11 24.11
CA VAL A 834 9.87 -12.28 24.62
C VAL A 834 9.36 -10.88 24.99
N ASP A 835 9.26 -10.59 26.29
CA ASP A 835 8.71 -9.33 26.83
C ASP A 835 9.75 -8.20 26.91
N ASP A 836 10.97 -8.52 27.34
CA ASP A 836 12.10 -7.58 27.40
C ASP A 836 13.24 -8.13 26.57
N MET A 837 13.89 -7.24 25.84
CA MET A 837 14.98 -7.57 24.92
C MET A 837 16.31 -7.08 25.49
N PRO A 838 17.43 -7.78 25.22
CA PRO A 838 18.76 -7.27 25.53
C PRO A 838 18.99 -5.94 24.81
N SER A 839 19.56 -4.96 25.52
CA SER A 839 19.83 -3.61 25.01
C SER A 839 21.25 -3.19 25.29
N ASP A 840 21.86 -2.53 24.31
CA ASP A 840 23.16 -1.85 24.46
C ASP A 840 22.96 -0.34 24.74
N LEU A 841 21.71 0.13 24.85
CA LEU A 841 21.40 1.55 25.06
C LEU A 841 21.43 1.90 26.54
N HIS A 842 22.04 3.03 26.84
CA HIS A 842 22.17 3.56 28.20
C HIS A 842 21.09 4.62 28.49
N ASN A 843 20.79 4.84 29.77
CA ASN A 843 19.81 5.82 30.25
C ASN A 843 18.41 5.69 29.62
N THR A 844 17.99 4.47 29.27
CA THR A 844 16.63 4.17 28.80
C THR A 844 15.71 3.83 29.96
N GLN A 845 14.39 4.06 29.81
CA GLN A 845 13.42 3.74 30.86
C GLN A 845 13.11 2.24 30.94
N ALA A 846 13.08 1.55 29.80
CA ALA A 846 12.93 0.09 29.71
C ALA A 846 13.33 -0.43 28.31
N ALA A 847 13.48 -1.75 28.19
CA ALA A 847 13.84 -2.44 26.94
C ALA A 847 12.71 -3.37 26.43
N LYS A 848 11.45 -2.92 26.55
CA LYS A 848 10.28 -3.75 26.29
C LYS A 848 10.08 -4.05 24.80
N ALA A 849 9.56 -5.23 24.51
CA ALA A 849 9.01 -5.59 23.21
C ALA A 849 7.59 -5.01 23.00
N CYS A 850 7.05 -5.14 21.79
CA CYS A 850 5.68 -4.72 21.51
C CYS A 850 4.68 -5.73 22.11
N PRO A 851 3.68 -5.33 22.91
CA PRO A 851 2.70 -6.26 23.48
C PRO A 851 1.94 -7.08 22.44
N THR A 852 1.71 -6.52 21.24
CA THR A 852 1.08 -7.26 20.12
C THR A 852 1.97 -8.41 19.64
N ILE A 853 3.28 -8.17 19.58
CA ILE A 853 4.28 -9.17 19.18
C ILE A 853 4.38 -10.25 20.27
N VAL A 854 4.43 -9.84 21.54
CA VAL A 854 4.47 -10.75 22.69
C VAL A 854 3.24 -11.67 22.69
N GLY A 855 2.03 -11.12 22.57
CA GLY A 855 0.78 -11.89 22.55
C GLY A 855 0.49 -12.66 21.26
N THR A 856 1.37 -12.61 20.24
CA THR A 856 1.14 -13.31 18.97
C THR A 856 1.14 -14.83 19.15
N ALA A 857 2.02 -15.37 20.00
CA ALA A 857 2.11 -16.81 20.22
C ALA A 857 0.81 -17.40 20.81
N GLU A 858 0.19 -16.72 21.77
CA GLU A 858 -1.11 -17.05 22.37
C GLU A 858 -2.25 -16.95 21.35
N THR A 859 -2.25 -15.89 20.54
CA THR A 859 -3.26 -15.69 19.49
C THR A 859 -3.23 -16.83 18.46
N ILE A 860 -2.05 -17.35 18.18
CA ILE A 860 -1.87 -18.51 17.29
C ILE A 860 -2.42 -19.78 17.94
N GLU A 861 -2.10 -20.03 19.21
CA GLU A 861 -2.64 -21.20 19.91
C GLU A 861 -4.17 -21.20 19.89
N ALA A 862 -4.80 -20.07 20.21
CA ALA A 862 -6.24 -19.92 20.16
C ALA A 862 -6.82 -20.16 18.75
N ALA A 863 -6.12 -19.75 17.70
CA ALA A 863 -6.54 -19.96 16.31
C ALA A 863 -6.48 -21.45 15.89
N TYR A 864 -5.48 -22.19 16.39
CA TYR A 864 -5.27 -23.61 16.06
C TYR A 864 -5.96 -24.60 17.01
N THR A 865 -6.63 -24.10 18.06
CA THR A 865 -7.40 -24.91 19.03
C THR A 865 -8.91 -24.68 18.98
N LYS A 866 -9.39 -23.70 18.20
CA LYS A 866 -10.80 -23.25 18.14
C LYS A 866 -11.83 -24.34 17.82
N GLU A 867 -11.56 -25.20 16.84
CA GLU A 867 -12.45 -26.30 16.41
C GLU A 867 -11.90 -27.69 16.81
N GLY A 868 -11.00 -27.71 17.80
CA GLY A 868 -10.18 -28.87 18.20
C GLY A 868 -8.68 -28.55 18.12
N SER A 869 -7.86 -29.20 18.96
CA SER A 869 -6.40 -28.98 18.97
C SER A 869 -5.75 -29.62 17.74
N ILE A 870 -5.33 -28.78 16.80
CA ILE A 870 -4.59 -29.23 15.61
C ILE A 870 -3.18 -29.70 15.99
N PHE A 871 -2.62 -29.13 17.06
CA PHE A 871 -1.33 -29.57 17.61
C PHE A 871 -1.44 -31.02 18.10
N ASP A 872 -2.46 -31.34 18.90
CA ASP A 872 -2.69 -32.71 19.40
C ASP A 872 -2.93 -33.69 18.25
N ALA A 873 -3.68 -33.26 17.21
CA ALA A 873 -3.96 -34.07 16.04
C ALA A 873 -2.68 -34.42 15.24
N HIS A 874 -1.64 -33.60 15.32
CA HIS A 874 -0.32 -33.87 14.73
C HIS A 874 0.68 -34.46 15.73
N GLY A 875 0.27 -34.70 16.99
CA GLY A 875 1.15 -35.17 18.05
C GLY A 875 2.24 -34.17 18.44
N ILE A 876 1.98 -32.86 18.30
CA ILE A 876 2.94 -31.79 18.54
C ILE A 876 2.60 -31.07 19.85
N GLU A 877 3.59 -30.85 20.72
CA GLU A 877 3.45 -29.97 21.88
C GLU A 877 3.75 -28.50 21.46
N TYR A 878 2.80 -27.58 21.69
CA TYR A 878 3.00 -26.15 21.40
C TYR A 878 3.49 -25.42 22.66
N LEU A 879 4.71 -24.89 22.63
CA LEU A 879 5.37 -24.24 23.76
C LEU A 879 5.68 -22.78 23.45
N HIS A 880 5.28 -21.89 24.34
CA HIS A 880 5.42 -20.45 24.13
C HIS A 880 5.75 -19.72 25.44
N PRO A 881 6.88 -20.06 26.10
CA PRO A 881 7.18 -19.52 27.42
C PRO A 881 7.31 -18.00 27.40
N PHE A 882 6.89 -17.36 28.49
CA PHE A 882 7.06 -15.93 28.71
C PHE A 882 8.45 -15.63 29.28
N VAL A 883 9.28 -14.90 28.53
CA VAL A 883 10.71 -14.73 28.82
C VAL A 883 11.12 -13.26 28.79
N ASN A 884 11.85 -12.84 29.81
CA ASN A 884 12.51 -11.54 29.89
C ASN A 884 14.00 -11.70 29.55
N LEU A 885 14.37 -11.57 28.28
CA LEU A 885 15.78 -11.74 27.88
C LEU A 885 16.68 -10.57 28.29
N GLY A 886 16.10 -9.42 28.65
CA GLY A 886 16.83 -8.25 29.15
C GLY A 886 17.39 -8.43 30.58
N ASP A 887 16.78 -9.28 31.39
CA ASP A 887 17.26 -9.67 32.72
C ASP A 887 17.67 -11.15 32.72
N GLU A 888 18.97 -11.42 32.58
CA GLU A 888 19.53 -12.79 32.50
C GLU A 888 19.10 -13.70 33.67
N LYS A 889 18.97 -13.15 34.89
CA LYS A 889 18.57 -13.95 36.06
C LYS A 889 17.10 -14.33 35.97
N LEU A 890 16.25 -13.38 35.57
CA LEU A 890 14.82 -13.64 35.39
C LEU A 890 14.58 -14.56 34.19
N ALA A 891 15.27 -14.35 33.07
CA ALA A 891 15.26 -15.21 31.89
C ALA A 891 15.58 -16.67 32.25
N SER A 892 16.67 -16.87 32.99
CA SER A 892 17.10 -18.19 33.44
C SER A 892 16.02 -18.86 34.29
N ARG A 893 15.48 -18.14 35.29
CA ARG A 893 14.40 -18.69 36.13
C ARG A 893 13.16 -19.07 35.31
N GLN A 894 12.72 -18.21 34.39
CA GLN A 894 11.53 -18.45 33.55
C GLN A 894 11.73 -19.66 32.64
N LEU A 895 12.83 -19.68 31.87
CA LEU A 895 13.14 -20.78 30.95
C LEU A 895 13.35 -22.10 31.68
N TYR A 896 13.99 -22.10 32.86
CA TYR A 896 14.14 -23.32 33.65
C TYR A 896 12.79 -23.86 34.11
N LEU A 897 11.90 -23.01 34.66
CA LEU A 897 10.60 -23.44 35.16
C LEU A 897 9.72 -24.05 34.08
N GLU A 898 9.69 -23.42 32.90
CA GLU A 898 8.89 -23.86 31.75
C GLU A 898 9.49 -25.11 31.07
N LEU A 899 10.81 -25.14 30.85
CA LEU A 899 11.43 -26.18 30.02
C LEU A 899 11.95 -27.39 30.80
N ARG A 900 12.11 -27.31 32.14
CA ARG A 900 12.61 -28.45 32.93
C ARG A 900 11.74 -29.70 32.81
N GLY A 901 10.42 -29.55 32.65
CA GLY A 901 9.48 -30.66 32.53
C GLY A 901 9.61 -31.36 31.19
N VAL A 902 9.65 -30.57 30.11
CA VAL A 902 9.71 -31.00 28.72
C VAL A 902 11.08 -31.61 28.40
N LEU A 903 12.15 -30.87 28.67
CA LEU A 903 13.53 -31.25 28.31
C LEU A 903 14.27 -32.04 29.40
N LYS A 904 13.66 -32.24 30.59
CA LYS A 904 14.27 -32.93 31.75
C LYS A 904 15.63 -32.32 32.13
N LEU A 905 15.64 -31.02 32.42
CA LEU A 905 16.86 -30.22 32.67
C LEU A 905 17.32 -30.32 34.12
N SER A 906 18.62 -30.48 34.34
CA SER A 906 19.26 -30.09 35.61
C SER A 906 19.55 -28.59 35.61
N LEU A 907 19.66 -27.99 36.81
CA LEU A 907 19.98 -26.57 36.94
C LEU A 907 21.33 -26.22 36.30
N LYS A 908 22.34 -27.09 36.46
CA LYS A 908 23.68 -26.88 35.91
C LYS A 908 23.70 -26.90 34.37
N GLU A 909 23.04 -27.87 33.74
CA GLU A 909 22.92 -27.90 32.27
C GLU A 909 22.21 -26.64 31.75
N HIS A 910 21.18 -26.19 32.46
CA HIS A 910 20.44 -24.98 32.12
C HIS A 910 21.32 -23.73 32.23
N GLU A 911 22.08 -23.55 33.31
CA GLU A 911 23.02 -22.42 33.48
C GLU A 911 24.10 -22.39 32.40
N GLU A 912 24.64 -23.56 32.02
CA GLU A 912 25.59 -23.67 30.92
C GLU A 912 24.97 -23.26 29.58
N ALA A 913 23.73 -23.67 29.32
CA ALA A 913 22.97 -23.30 28.13
C ALA A 913 22.60 -21.82 28.06
N MET A 914 22.25 -21.20 29.21
CA MET A 914 22.00 -19.76 29.30
C MET A 914 23.24 -18.96 28.89
N ARG A 915 24.41 -19.30 29.45
CA ARG A 915 25.68 -18.64 29.10
C ARG A 915 25.99 -18.77 27.62
N ALA A 916 25.90 -19.98 27.07
CA ALA A 916 26.13 -20.23 25.65
C ALA A 916 25.17 -19.43 24.76
N GLY A 917 23.90 -19.29 25.17
CA GLY A 917 22.90 -18.47 24.49
C GLY A 917 23.32 -16.99 24.39
N TYR A 918 23.72 -16.39 25.52
CA TYR A 918 24.15 -14.98 25.53
C TYR A 918 25.48 -14.75 24.81
N ASP A 919 26.44 -15.69 24.92
CA ASP A 919 27.70 -15.64 24.17
C ASP A 919 27.47 -15.68 22.66
N ALA A 920 26.55 -16.53 22.19
CA ALA A 920 26.16 -16.61 20.79
C ALA A 920 25.49 -15.33 20.29
N LEU A 921 24.62 -14.72 21.09
CA LEU A 921 23.97 -13.45 20.75
C LEU A 921 24.98 -12.31 20.59
N ARG A 922 25.95 -12.19 21.51
CA ARG A 922 27.06 -11.22 21.41
C ARG A 922 27.91 -11.48 20.18
N SER A 923 28.38 -12.71 20.01
CA SER A 923 29.26 -13.09 18.89
C SER A 923 28.63 -12.84 17.52
N PHE A 924 27.33 -13.10 17.37
CA PHE A 924 26.59 -12.77 16.15
C PHE A 924 26.57 -11.27 15.89
N THR A 925 26.23 -10.48 16.92
CA THR A 925 26.12 -9.02 16.83
C THR A 925 27.46 -8.39 16.46
N ASP A 926 28.54 -8.79 17.14
CA ASP A 926 29.90 -8.29 16.87
C ASP A 926 30.37 -8.66 15.46
N SER A 927 30.09 -9.89 15.00
CA SER A 927 30.42 -10.33 13.64
C SER A 927 29.74 -9.48 12.55
N ILE A 928 28.50 -9.07 12.76
CA ILE A 928 27.77 -8.21 11.83
C ILE A 928 28.33 -6.79 11.87
N ARG A 929 28.56 -6.22 13.06
CA ARG A 929 29.12 -4.87 13.24
C ARG A 929 30.52 -4.74 12.64
N ASN A 930 31.40 -5.71 12.81
CA ASN A 930 32.77 -5.66 12.27
C ASN A 930 32.78 -5.62 10.73
N ARG A 931 31.98 -6.47 10.08
CA ARG A 931 31.84 -6.44 8.60
C ARG A 931 31.25 -5.12 8.11
N ALA A 932 30.25 -4.61 8.84
CA ALA A 932 29.65 -3.32 8.52
C ALA A 932 30.64 -2.16 8.67
N ALA A 933 31.54 -2.20 9.66
CA ALA A 933 32.62 -1.23 9.81
C ALA A 933 33.56 -1.21 8.60
N GLU A 934 33.96 -2.39 8.09
CA GLU A 934 34.77 -2.50 6.86
C GLU A 934 34.06 -1.86 5.66
N THR A 935 32.78 -2.17 5.45
CA THR A 935 31.98 -1.54 4.37
C THR A 935 31.83 -0.03 4.56
N LEU A 936 31.66 0.42 5.81
CA LEU A 936 31.52 1.84 6.12
C LEU A 936 32.78 2.62 5.75
N HIS A 937 33.95 2.04 6.06
CA HIS A 937 35.24 2.61 5.68
C HIS A 937 35.40 2.70 4.14
N GLU A 938 35.07 1.63 3.41
CA GLU A 938 35.13 1.63 1.93
C GLU A 938 34.25 2.71 1.30
N ILE A 939 33.04 2.96 1.83
CA ILE A 939 32.16 4.00 1.25
C ILE A 939 32.62 5.42 1.59
N GLU A 940 33.27 5.61 2.74
CA GLU A 940 33.88 6.89 3.11
C GLU A 940 35.05 7.20 2.16
N GLU A 941 35.96 6.26 1.94
CA GLU A 941 37.11 6.43 1.04
C GLU A 941 36.70 6.71 -0.41
N GLU A 942 35.66 6.03 -0.90
CA GLU A 942 35.19 6.19 -2.29
C GLU A 942 34.20 7.35 -2.48
N GLY A 943 33.82 8.07 -1.42
CA GLY A 943 32.79 9.11 -1.48
C GLY A 943 31.42 8.58 -1.91
N ARG A 944 31.12 7.31 -1.61
CA ARG A 944 29.83 6.65 -1.86
C ARG A 944 28.85 6.98 -0.73
N LEU A 945 27.56 6.70 -0.98
CA LEU A 945 26.50 6.81 0.02
C LEU A 945 26.05 5.43 0.46
N GLY A 946 25.83 5.25 1.77
CA GLY A 946 25.20 4.08 2.37
C GLY A 946 23.82 4.41 2.93
N ILE A 947 22.90 3.45 2.88
CA ILE A 947 21.55 3.61 3.44
C ILE A 947 21.47 2.87 4.76
N VAL A 948 21.02 3.54 5.82
CA VAL A 948 20.75 2.93 7.12
C VAL A 948 19.26 2.72 7.28
N LEU A 949 18.87 1.45 7.42
CA LEU A 949 17.51 1.03 7.66
C LEU A 949 17.13 1.23 9.13
N LEU A 950 16.29 2.23 9.39
CA LEU A 950 15.63 2.43 10.68
C LEU A 950 14.36 1.58 10.71
N ALA A 951 14.48 0.33 11.17
CA ALA A 951 13.41 -0.66 11.13
C ALA A 951 13.50 -1.65 12.29
N ARG A 952 12.37 -2.32 12.57
CA ARG A 952 12.34 -3.43 13.54
C ARG A 952 13.02 -4.69 12.97
N PRO A 953 13.62 -5.57 13.79
CA PRO A 953 14.40 -6.72 13.33
C PRO A 953 13.68 -7.65 12.35
N TYR A 954 12.38 -7.84 12.51
CA TYR A 954 11.58 -8.66 11.59
C TYR A 954 11.54 -8.13 10.16
N HIS A 955 11.85 -6.86 9.91
CA HIS A 955 11.96 -6.33 8.55
C HIS A 955 13.20 -6.85 7.81
N ASN A 956 14.08 -7.60 8.47
CA ASN A 956 15.12 -8.38 7.79
C ASN A 956 14.52 -9.52 6.95
N ASP A 957 13.25 -9.88 7.17
CA ASP A 957 12.51 -10.77 6.27
C ASP A 957 12.23 -10.08 4.92
N PRO A 958 12.73 -10.62 3.79
CA PRO A 958 12.45 -10.07 2.46
C PRO A 958 10.95 -10.06 2.09
N GLY A 959 10.13 -10.93 2.70
CA GLY A 959 8.69 -10.92 2.52
C GLY A 959 7.99 -9.80 3.28
N ILE A 960 8.58 -9.29 4.38
CA ILE A 960 8.02 -8.16 5.14
C ILE A 960 8.47 -6.82 4.57
N ASN A 961 9.75 -6.69 4.18
CA ASN A 961 10.24 -5.45 3.56
C ASN A 961 9.89 -5.31 2.07
N HIS A 962 9.11 -6.26 1.52
CA HIS A 962 8.64 -6.30 0.13
C HIS A 962 9.75 -6.27 -0.95
N GLY A 963 10.98 -6.63 -0.59
CA GLY A 963 12.15 -6.57 -1.48
C GLY A 963 12.70 -5.16 -1.70
N THR A 964 12.20 -4.16 -0.97
CA THR A 964 12.58 -2.74 -1.11
C THR A 964 14.10 -2.53 -1.02
N LEU A 965 14.75 -3.22 -0.08
CA LEU A 965 16.18 -3.08 0.17
C LEU A 965 17.04 -3.64 -0.99
N ALA A 966 16.55 -4.68 -1.66
CA ALA A 966 17.22 -5.24 -2.83
C ALA A 966 17.17 -4.28 -4.03
N GLU A 967 16.13 -3.44 -4.15
CA GLU A 967 16.07 -2.42 -5.20
C GLU A 967 17.12 -1.32 -5.00
N PHE A 968 17.37 -0.88 -3.76
CA PHE A 968 18.46 0.05 -3.47
C PHE A 968 19.83 -0.55 -3.77
N GLN A 969 20.02 -1.82 -3.41
CA GLN A 969 21.24 -2.56 -3.72
C GLN A 969 21.53 -2.60 -5.22
N LYS A 970 20.50 -2.86 -6.06
CA LYS A 970 20.62 -2.83 -7.53
C LYS A 970 21.08 -1.49 -8.08
N LEU A 971 20.74 -0.40 -7.39
CA LEU A 971 21.10 0.97 -7.76
C LEU A 971 22.47 1.42 -7.22
N GLY A 972 23.20 0.51 -6.56
CA GLY A 972 24.57 0.76 -6.09
C GLY A 972 24.65 1.40 -4.70
N TYR A 973 23.67 1.13 -3.83
CA TYR A 973 23.70 1.57 -2.43
C TYR A 973 23.85 0.37 -1.49
N PRO A 974 24.91 0.29 -0.67
CA PRO A 974 24.97 -0.66 0.42
C PRO A 974 23.92 -0.30 1.47
N VAL A 975 23.33 -1.33 2.11
CA VAL A 975 22.26 -1.19 3.09
C VAL A 975 22.73 -1.71 4.44
N PHE A 976 22.73 -0.85 5.44
CA PHE A 976 22.99 -1.14 6.85
C PHE A 976 21.66 -1.28 7.61
N THR A 977 21.66 -2.03 8.70
CA THR A 977 20.56 -2.00 9.69
C THR A 977 21.00 -1.21 10.91
N GLN A 978 20.05 -0.74 11.72
CA GLN A 978 20.36 -0.13 13.01
C GLN A 978 21.26 -1.02 13.91
N ASP A 979 21.12 -2.35 13.81
CA ASP A 979 21.89 -3.31 14.61
C ASP A 979 23.28 -3.59 14.02
N SER A 980 23.51 -3.29 12.73
CA SER A 980 24.82 -3.46 12.10
C SER A 980 25.73 -2.25 12.26
N LEU A 981 25.25 -1.13 12.81
CA LEU A 981 26.07 0.06 12.98
C LEU A 981 27.24 -0.22 13.94
N PRO A 982 28.48 0.17 13.59
CA PRO A 982 29.63 0.00 14.48
C PRO A 982 29.45 0.78 15.77
N THR A 983 29.81 0.16 16.89
CA THR A 983 29.73 0.72 18.24
C THR A 983 31.07 0.65 18.97
N ASP A 984 32.17 0.53 18.22
CA ASP A 984 33.50 0.60 18.79
C ASP A 984 33.81 2.02 19.31
N ALA A 985 34.74 2.10 20.26
CA ALA A 985 35.03 3.35 20.96
C ALA A 985 35.56 4.45 20.02
N GLU A 986 36.31 4.11 18.97
CA GLU A 986 36.86 5.07 18.02
C GLU A 986 35.75 5.70 17.17
N THR A 987 34.85 4.87 16.63
CA THR A 987 33.71 5.33 15.86
C THR A 987 32.78 6.21 16.69
N LEU A 988 32.44 5.80 17.92
CA LEU A 988 31.56 6.57 18.79
C LEU A 988 32.19 7.90 19.24
N GLU A 989 33.49 7.91 19.52
CA GLU A 989 34.22 9.13 19.85
C GLU A 989 34.22 10.14 18.69
N ARG A 990 34.43 9.66 17.46
CA ARG A 990 34.38 10.49 16.24
C ARG A 990 33.02 11.15 16.04
N LEU A 991 31.93 10.40 16.25
CA LEU A 991 30.58 10.88 15.96
C LEU A 991 29.97 11.69 17.11
N PHE A 992 30.19 11.28 18.36
CA PHE A 992 29.50 11.84 19.53
C PHE A 992 30.41 12.58 20.52
N GLY A 993 31.74 12.40 20.44
CA GLY A 993 32.70 12.88 21.46
C GLY A 993 32.67 14.39 21.69
N ALA A 994 32.40 15.18 20.65
CA ALA A 994 32.27 16.64 20.79
C ALA A 994 31.13 17.04 21.73
N GLU A 995 29.95 16.43 21.56
CA GLU A 995 28.76 16.75 22.36
C GLU A 995 28.87 16.23 23.80
N ILE A 996 29.61 15.13 24.00
CA ILE A 996 29.95 14.60 25.31
C ILE A 996 30.85 15.59 26.06
N ARG A 997 31.91 16.09 25.40
CA ARG A 997 32.81 17.11 26.00
C ARG A 997 32.08 18.41 26.33
N GLU A 998 31.09 18.77 25.53
CA GLU A 998 30.23 19.94 25.76
C GLU A 998 29.14 19.71 26.81
N GLY A 999 28.96 18.47 27.29
CA GLY A 999 27.96 18.11 28.29
C GLY A 999 26.52 18.14 27.79
N ARG A 1000 26.30 18.10 26.46
CA ARG A 1000 24.94 18.02 25.88
C ARG A 1000 24.33 16.63 26.05
N ILE A 1001 25.18 15.61 25.98
CA ILE A 1001 24.87 14.22 26.29
C ILE A 1001 25.96 13.67 27.23
N SER A 1002 25.61 12.66 28.01
CA SER A 1002 26.47 11.94 28.95
C SER A 1002 27.10 10.67 28.38
N ASP A 1003 26.47 10.03 27.38
CA ASP A 1003 26.90 8.76 26.80
C ASP A 1003 26.51 8.64 25.31
N PRO A 1004 27.37 8.11 24.42
CA PRO A 1004 27.05 7.98 23.00
C PRO A 1004 25.92 6.99 22.69
N MET A 1005 25.62 6.08 23.61
CA MET A 1005 24.55 5.07 23.51
C MET A 1005 23.24 5.53 24.18
N GLU A 1006 23.09 6.82 24.49
CA GLU A 1006 21.86 7.37 25.05
C GLU A 1006 21.00 8.13 24.04
N ILE A 1007 19.71 8.29 24.38
CA ILE A 1007 18.72 9.02 23.59
C ILE A 1007 17.86 9.99 24.42
N SER A 1008 18.21 10.18 25.70
CA SER A 1008 17.39 10.91 26.68
C SER A 1008 17.21 12.40 26.33
N ASP A 1009 18.12 12.94 25.53
CA ASP A 1009 18.14 14.29 24.98
C ASP A 1009 17.01 14.55 23.97
N VAL A 1010 16.65 13.54 23.18
CA VAL A 1010 15.65 13.65 22.10
C VAL A 1010 14.38 12.84 22.37
N TRP A 1011 14.46 11.78 23.20
CA TRP A 1011 13.34 10.90 23.49
C TRP A 1011 13.35 10.39 24.94
N LYS A 1012 12.57 11.06 25.80
CA LYS A 1012 12.47 10.73 27.22
C LYS A 1012 11.63 9.49 27.53
N ASN A 1013 10.67 9.15 26.66
CA ASN A 1013 9.73 8.04 26.86
C ASN A 1013 10.27 6.71 26.29
N SER A 1014 11.50 6.36 26.65
CA SER A 1014 12.29 5.27 26.07
C SER A 1014 11.98 3.89 26.67
N TYR A 1015 10.71 3.45 26.58
CA TYR A 1015 10.25 2.17 27.13
C TYR A 1015 10.42 0.97 26.19
N SER A 1016 10.42 1.20 24.87
CA SER A 1016 10.39 0.14 23.85
C SER A 1016 11.75 0.05 23.16
N GLU A 1017 12.43 -1.07 23.31
CA GLU A 1017 13.82 -1.24 22.83
C GLU A 1017 13.96 -1.03 21.32
N ASN A 1018 13.07 -1.64 20.53
CA ASN A 1018 13.05 -1.47 19.08
C ASN A 1018 12.85 0.00 18.64
N THR A 1019 12.09 0.77 19.43
CA THR A 1019 11.83 2.20 19.18
C THR A 1019 13.06 3.02 19.58
N SER A 1020 13.63 2.74 20.75
CA SER A 1020 14.83 3.39 21.26
C SER A 1020 16.02 3.21 20.30
N ARG A 1021 16.20 2.00 19.74
CA ARG A 1021 17.23 1.75 18.73
C ARG A 1021 17.06 2.56 17.45
N LYS A 1022 15.83 2.74 16.97
CA LYS A 1022 15.54 3.61 15.81
C LYS A 1022 15.98 5.05 16.07
N VAL A 1023 15.66 5.57 17.24
CA VAL A 1023 16.03 6.95 17.64
C VAL A 1023 17.55 7.09 17.75
N TRP A 1024 18.23 6.12 18.37
CA TRP A 1024 19.69 6.12 18.46
C TRP A 1024 20.35 6.06 17.07
N ALA A 1025 19.89 5.17 16.19
CA ALA A 1025 20.41 5.08 14.83
C ALA A 1025 20.14 6.35 14.01
N ALA A 1026 19.03 7.06 14.26
CA ALA A 1026 18.79 8.38 13.67
C ALA A 1026 19.84 9.40 14.13
N LYS A 1027 20.21 9.42 15.41
CA LYS A 1027 21.31 10.26 15.93
C LYS A 1027 22.64 9.91 15.26
N TYR A 1028 22.93 8.63 15.10
CA TYR A 1028 24.15 8.15 14.44
C TYR A 1028 24.21 8.65 12.99
N VAL A 1029 23.15 8.44 12.21
CA VAL A 1029 23.10 8.84 10.79
C VAL A 1029 23.22 10.35 10.61
N ALA A 1030 22.56 11.13 11.47
CA ALA A 1030 22.64 12.60 11.45
C ALA A 1030 24.07 13.14 11.65
N ARG A 1031 25.00 12.33 12.19
CA ARG A 1031 26.40 12.69 12.45
C ARG A 1031 27.37 12.18 11.39
N HIS A 1032 26.89 11.39 10.41
CA HIS A 1032 27.75 10.71 9.46
C HIS A 1032 27.57 11.21 8.02
N PRO A 1033 28.62 11.74 7.36
CA PRO A 1033 28.48 12.44 6.08
C PRO A 1033 28.06 11.55 4.90
N ASN A 1034 28.42 10.27 4.93
CA ASN A 1034 28.12 9.30 3.86
C ASN A 1034 26.89 8.43 4.12
N LEU A 1035 26.15 8.62 5.22
CA LEU A 1035 24.99 7.80 5.56
C LEU A 1035 23.69 8.56 5.34
N VAL A 1036 22.66 7.82 4.93
CA VAL A 1036 21.30 8.32 4.68
C VAL A 1036 20.33 7.47 5.49
N ALA A 1037 19.32 8.11 6.07
CA ALA A 1037 18.30 7.39 6.85
C ALA A 1037 17.12 6.95 5.96
N LEU A 1038 16.79 5.66 6.04
CA LEU A 1038 15.58 5.09 5.46
C LEU A 1038 14.74 4.43 6.57
N GLU A 1039 13.64 5.05 6.95
CA GLU A 1039 12.72 4.49 7.93
C GLU A 1039 11.75 3.48 7.29
N LEU A 1040 11.58 2.32 7.92
CA LEU A 1040 10.57 1.32 7.57
C LEU A 1040 9.64 1.07 8.75
N SER A 1041 8.33 1.09 8.51
CA SER A 1041 7.32 0.81 9.54
C SER A 1041 6.12 0.06 8.97
N SER A 1042 5.62 -0.91 9.72
CA SER A 1042 4.45 -1.70 9.35
C SER A 1042 3.14 -0.97 9.70
N PHE A 1043 2.07 -1.27 8.97
CA PHE A 1043 0.73 -0.74 9.27
C PHE A 1043 0.27 -1.14 10.68
N LYS A 1044 -0.46 -0.23 11.36
CA LYS A 1044 -0.87 -0.33 12.77
C LYS A 1044 0.28 -0.43 13.79
N CYS A 1045 1.48 0.06 13.46
CA CYS A 1045 2.58 0.11 14.43
C CYS A 1045 2.39 1.24 15.46
N GLY A 1046 1.78 0.93 16.60
CA GLY A 1046 1.49 1.93 17.64
C GLY A 1046 2.73 2.52 18.34
N HIS A 1047 3.85 1.79 18.40
CA HIS A 1047 5.08 2.25 19.06
C HIS A 1047 5.94 3.15 18.16
N ASP A 1048 5.84 3.03 16.83
CA ASP A 1048 6.63 3.87 15.90
C ASP A 1048 5.93 5.22 15.65
N GLY A 1049 4.60 5.25 15.70
CA GLY A 1049 3.80 6.46 15.48
C GLY A 1049 4.29 7.71 16.23
N PRO A 1050 4.53 7.63 17.57
CA PRO A 1050 5.00 8.78 18.35
C PRO A 1050 6.42 9.29 18.01
N ILE A 1051 7.29 8.46 17.42
CA ILE A 1051 8.69 8.84 17.14
C ILE A 1051 8.94 9.32 15.72
N TYR A 1052 7.94 9.25 14.84
CA TYR A 1052 8.10 9.65 13.43
C TYR A 1052 8.61 11.08 13.26
N ALA A 1053 8.07 12.04 14.01
CA ALA A 1053 8.52 13.43 13.97
C ALA A 1053 9.93 13.56 14.57
N VAL A 1054 10.19 12.87 15.69
CA VAL A 1054 11.50 12.93 16.38
C VAL A 1054 12.61 12.40 15.48
N VAL A 1055 12.43 11.25 14.83
CA VAL A 1055 13.42 10.67 13.90
C VAL A 1055 13.65 11.61 12.73
N GLN A 1056 12.58 12.16 12.15
CA GLN A 1056 12.68 13.09 11.03
C GLN A 1056 13.44 14.36 11.42
N GLU A 1057 13.08 15.01 12.53
CA GLU A 1057 13.73 16.22 13.03
C GLU A 1057 15.21 16.00 13.33
N VAL A 1058 15.57 14.88 13.98
CA VAL A 1058 16.97 14.54 14.29
C VAL A 1058 17.81 14.44 13.03
N VAL A 1059 17.30 13.79 11.98
CA VAL A 1059 18.06 13.62 10.73
C VAL A 1059 18.08 14.91 9.90
N GLU A 1060 16.93 15.56 9.71
CA GLU A 1060 16.82 16.73 8.84
C GLU A 1060 17.56 17.96 9.39
N CYS A 1061 17.66 18.14 10.71
CA CYS A 1061 18.45 19.23 11.31
C CYS A 1061 19.93 19.20 10.90
N SER A 1062 20.46 18.03 10.53
CA SER A 1062 21.85 17.89 10.06
C SER A 1062 22.03 18.19 8.56
N GLY A 1063 20.93 18.35 7.82
CA GLY A 1063 20.93 18.39 6.35
C GLY A 1063 21.12 17.03 5.67
N THR A 1064 21.13 15.94 6.45
CA THR A 1064 21.18 14.56 5.95
C THR A 1064 19.84 14.18 5.33
N PRO A 1065 19.81 13.54 4.14
CA PRO A 1065 18.56 13.07 3.56
C PRO A 1065 17.86 12.02 4.43
N TYR A 1066 16.54 12.18 4.56
CA TYR A 1066 15.67 11.27 5.30
C TYR A 1066 14.54 10.80 4.39
N PHE A 1067 14.27 9.50 4.35
CA PHE A 1067 13.16 8.93 3.60
C PHE A 1067 12.41 7.91 4.44
N SER A 1068 11.11 7.71 4.21
CA SER A 1068 10.32 6.77 5.00
C SER A 1068 9.31 5.94 4.20
N PHE A 1069 9.26 4.64 4.45
CA PHE A 1069 8.26 3.70 3.98
C PHE A 1069 7.41 3.26 5.18
N LYS A 1070 6.35 4.04 5.43
CA LYS A 1070 5.39 3.80 6.50
C LYS A 1070 4.20 2.98 5.96
N ASP A 1071 3.48 2.33 6.87
CA ASP A 1071 2.28 1.56 6.59
C ASP A 1071 2.48 0.36 5.65
N ILE A 1072 3.60 -0.35 5.80
CA ILE A 1072 3.80 -1.62 5.11
C ILE A 1072 2.87 -2.69 5.68
N ASP A 1073 2.09 -3.30 4.81
CA ASP A 1073 1.07 -4.29 5.17
C ASP A 1073 1.15 -5.53 4.25
N GLU A 1074 0.22 -6.47 4.37
CA GLU A 1074 0.15 -7.66 3.51
C GLU A 1074 0.08 -7.36 2.00
N ASN A 1075 -0.42 -6.18 1.63
CA ASN A 1075 -0.46 -5.74 0.24
C ASN A 1075 0.96 -5.36 -0.20
N LYS A 1076 1.44 -6.00 -1.27
CA LYS A 1076 2.76 -5.75 -1.86
C LYS A 1076 2.65 -4.93 -3.16
N PRO A 1077 2.53 -3.59 -3.09
CA PRO A 1077 2.43 -2.74 -4.27
C PRO A 1077 3.83 -2.54 -4.90
N SER A 1078 4.39 -3.60 -5.47
CA SER A 1078 5.76 -3.64 -6.02
C SER A 1078 6.05 -2.49 -7.00
N GLY A 1079 5.09 -2.15 -7.86
CA GLY A 1079 5.21 -1.02 -8.78
C GLY A 1079 5.37 0.33 -8.08
N SER A 1080 4.58 0.58 -7.02
CA SER A 1080 4.69 1.80 -6.21
C SER A 1080 6.05 1.86 -5.51
N ILE A 1081 6.45 0.76 -4.86
CA ILE A 1081 7.74 0.67 -4.15
C ILE A 1081 8.90 0.99 -5.10
N ARG A 1082 8.91 0.42 -6.32
CA ARG A 1082 9.95 0.67 -7.32
C ARG A 1082 10.02 2.15 -7.70
N ILE A 1083 8.88 2.80 -7.95
CA ILE A 1083 8.83 4.25 -8.24
C ILE A 1083 9.40 5.07 -7.07
N ARG A 1084 9.11 4.69 -5.82
CA ARG A 1084 9.67 5.38 -4.64
C ARG A 1084 11.18 5.23 -4.56
N VAL A 1085 11.69 4.02 -4.77
CA VAL A 1085 13.14 3.74 -4.77
C VAL A 1085 13.85 4.50 -5.89
N GLU A 1086 13.29 4.51 -7.11
CA GLU A 1086 13.82 5.30 -8.23
C GLU A 1086 13.84 6.81 -7.93
N THR A 1087 12.78 7.34 -7.31
CA THR A 1087 12.70 8.74 -6.86
C THR A 1087 13.81 9.06 -5.86
N ILE A 1088 13.95 8.23 -4.83
CA ILE A 1088 14.98 8.40 -3.80
C ILE A 1088 16.38 8.33 -4.42
N ALA A 1089 16.65 7.34 -5.27
CA ALA A 1089 17.93 7.18 -5.93
C ALA A 1089 18.30 8.37 -6.82
N TYR A 1090 17.33 9.00 -7.49
CA TYR A 1090 17.56 10.24 -8.24
C TYR A 1090 18.04 11.38 -7.31
N PHE A 1091 17.37 11.59 -6.17
CA PHE A 1091 17.78 12.61 -5.21
C PHE A 1091 19.10 12.29 -4.51
N LEU A 1092 19.37 11.02 -4.21
CA LEU A 1092 20.66 10.58 -3.67
C LEU A 1092 21.81 10.83 -4.64
N LYS A 1093 21.59 10.61 -5.95
CA LYS A 1093 22.58 10.97 -6.97
C LYS A 1093 22.88 12.48 -6.96
N ARG A 1094 21.85 13.32 -6.89
CA ARG A 1094 22.01 14.80 -6.78
C ARG A 1094 22.70 15.22 -5.48
N TYR A 1095 22.36 14.55 -4.37
CA TYR A 1095 22.99 14.80 -3.08
C TYR A 1095 24.48 14.47 -3.11
N ARG A 1096 24.85 13.32 -3.68
CA ARG A 1096 26.25 12.94 -3.89
C ARG A 1096 27.01 13.96 -4.73
N GLU A 1097 26.43 14.40 -5.85
CA GLU A 1097 27.03 15.47 -6.68
C GLU A 1097 27.26 16.76 -5.86
N THR A 1098 26.32 17.11 -4.98
CA THR A 1098 26.45 18.26 -4.09
C THR A 1098 27.56 18.08 -3.06
N LEU A 1099 27.67 16.88 -2.45
CA LEU A 1099 28.74 16.54 -1.52
C LEU A 1099 30.12 16.61 -2.18
N THR A 1100 30.27 16.03 -3.37
CA THR A 1100 31.52 16.10 -4.14
C THR A 1100 31.90 17.54 -4.44
N MET A 1101 30.95 18.37 -4.89
CA MET A 1101 31.20 19.79 -5.15
C MET A 1101 31.54 20.58 -3.88
N ARG A 1102 30.97 20.20 -2.74
CA ARG A 1102 31.27 20.81 -1.44
C ARG A 1102 32.67 20.43 -0.96
N SER A 1103 33.03 19.15 -1.01
CA SER A 1103 34.37 18.65 -0.68
C SER A 1103 35.44 19.34 -1.54
N ILE A 1104 35.25 19.47 -2.86
CA ILE A 1104 36.18 20.21 -3.74
C ILE A 1104 36.36 21.67 -3.29
N LYS A 1105 35.29 22.32 -2.82
CA LYS A 1105 35.36 23.70 -2.31
C LYS A 1105 36.05 23.78 -0.94
N GLU A 1106 35.77 22.84 -0.05
CA GLU A 1106 36.39 22.75 1.28
C GLU A 1106 37.89 22.47 1.15
N ASP A 1107 38.31 21.52 0.30
CA ASP A 1107 39.72 21.23 -0.01
C ASP A 1107 40.43 22.47 -0.58
N ALA A 1108 39.77 23.19 -1.50
CA ALA A 1108 40.29 24.43 -2.06
C ALA A 1108 40.41 25.54 -1.00
N LEU A 1109 39.53 25.57 0.00
CA LEU A 1109 39.57 26.54 1.10
C LEU A 1109 40.66 26.19 2.12
N GLU A 1110 40.79 24.92 2.50
CA GLU A 1110 41.87 24.44 3.37
C GLU A 1110 43.24 24.68 2.75
N ALA A 1111 43.40 24.39 1.45
CA ALA A 1111 44.64 24.68 0.74
C ALA A 1111 45.01 26.16 0.81
N LYS A 1112 44.02 27.06 0.67
CA LYS A 1112 44.21 28.51 0.84
C LYS A 1112 44.53 28.91 2.28
N LEU A 1113 43.89 28.28 3.27
CA LEU A 1113 44.18 28.49 4.70
C LEU A 1113 45.62 28.10 5.03
N ARG A 1114 46.08 26.92 4.61
CA ARG A 1114 47.48 26.49 4.78
C ARG A 1114 48.46 27.42 4.07
N GLU A 1115 48.12 27.89 2.87
CA GLU A 1115 48.94 28.89 2.16
C GLU A 1115 49.00 30.21 2.93
N TYR A 1116 47.90 30.65 3.52
CA TYR A 1116 47.83 31.88 4.30
C TYR A 1116 48.57 31.75 5.64
N GLU A 1117 48.43 30.64 6.35
CA GLU A 1117 49.21 30.31 7.55
C GLU A 1117 50.70 30.27 7.25
N ALA A 1118 51.11 29.62 6.15
CA ALA A 1118 52.50 29.60 5.72
C ALA A 1118 53.03 31.00 5.39
N LYS A 1119 52.22 31.86 4.76
CA LYS A 1119 52.56 33.27 4.51
C LYS A 1119 52.68 34.08 5.80
N LEU A 1120 51.77 33.89 6.75
CA LEU A 1120 51.82 34.54 8.07
C LEU A 1120 53.05 34.10 8.86
N LEU A 1121 53.32 32.80 8.91
CA LEU A 1121 54.52 32.25 9.56
C LEU A 1121 55.80 32.78 8.92
N LYS A 1122 55.85 32.89 7.59
CA LYS A 1122 56.99 33.48 6.87
C LYS A 1122 57.17 34.97 7.19
N ALA A 1123 56.08 35.76 7.19
CA ALA A 1123 56.12 37.17 7.55
C ALA A 1123 56.52 37.39 9.02
N LEU A 1124 56.06 36.53 9.93
CA LEU A 1124 56.47 36.54 11.34
C LEU A 1124 57.97 36.23 11.47
N HIS A 1125 58.47 35.27 10.71
CA HIS A 1125 59.89 34.90 10.69
C HIS A 1125 60.78 36.01 10.11
N GLU A 1126 60.31 36.73 9.09
CA GLU A 1126 60.99 37.88 8.49
C GLU A 1126 61.00 39.10 9.45
N GLN A 1127 59.94 39.31 10.25
CA GLN A 1127 59.91 40.33 11.31
C GLN A 1127 60.80 39.97 12.52
N MET A 1128 61.08 38.69 12.75
CA MET A 1128 61.93 38.23 13.85
C MET A 1128 63.44 38.18 13.49
N GLN A 1129 63.85 38.57 12.27
CA GLN A 1129 65.27 38.71 11.94
C GLN A 1129 65.85 40.00 12.54
N PRO A 1130 66.89 39.92 13.39
CA PRO A 1130 67.47 41.11 14.02
C PRO A 1130 68.27 41.96 13.02
N GLN A 1131 67.92 43.24 12.88
CA GLN A 1131 68.78 44.22 12.22
C GLN A 1131 70.10 44.42 13.00
N PRO A 1132 71.26 44.57 12.34
CA PRO A 1132 72.53 44.76 13.02
C PRO A 1132 72.81 46.21 13.41
N HIS A 1133 73.12 46.40 14.71
CA HIS A 1133 73.86 47.50 15.38
C HIS A 1133 73.19 48.90 15.44
N PHE A 1134 73.11 49.56 16.60
CA PHE A 1134 74.23 50.16 17.35
C PHE A 1134 73.99 50.28 18.88
N ALA A 1135 75.11 50.30 19.61
CA ALA A 1135 75.24 50.49 21.05
C ALA A 1135 75.13 51.97 21.48
N SER A 1136 74.47 52.25 22.63
CA SER A 1136 75.02 52.98 23.79
C SER A 1136 73.94 53.54 24.73
N GLY A 1137 73.94 53.07 25.99
CA GLY A 1137 73.74 53.90 27.20
C GLY A 1137 72.30 54.18 27.70
N PRO A 1138 72.08 54.27 29.04
CA PRO A 1138 70.78 54.02 29.69
C PRO A 1138 70.10 55.29 30.26
N THR A 1139 68.78 55.25 30.52
CA THR A 1139 68.14 55.45 31.84
C THR A 1139 66.61 55.46 31.75
N GLU A 1140 65.99 54.99 32.84
CA GLU A 1140 64.57 54.80 33.15
C GLU A 1140 63.67 56.04 32.95
N GLN A 1141 62.41 55.84 32.55
CA GLN A 1141 61.22 56.05 33.41
C GLN A 1141 59.89 55.90 32.64
N ASP A 1142 58.95 55.21 33.29
CA ASP A 1142 57.49 55.27 33.23
C ASP A 1142 56.73 55.09 31.90
N SER A 1143 55.97 53.99 31.79
CA SER A 1143 54.52 54.02 31.49
C SER A 1143 53.85 52.63 31.52
N PRO A 1144 52.51 52.55 31.74
CA PRO A 1144 51.85 51.41 32.36
C PRO A 1144 51.32 50.36 31.39
N ILE A 1145 51.06 49.19 31.98
CA ILE A 1145 50.32 48.04 31.43
C ILE A 1145 48.96 48.48 30.88
N VAL A 1146 48.68 48.15 29.62
CA VAL A 1146 47.32 48.09 29.07
C VAL A 1146 47.10 46.68 28.53
N THR A 1147 46.26 45.95 29.25
CA THR A 1147 45.66 44.67 28.85
C THR A 1147 44.65 44.94 27.74
N ILE A 1148 44.69 44.17 26.65
CA ILE A 1148 43.60 44.10 25.67
C ILE A 1148 43.04 42.67 25.74
N ASP A 1149 41.85 42.56 26.30
CA ASP A 1149 41.00 41.36 26.25
C ASP A 1149 40.48 41.15 24.84
N LEU A 1150 40.64 39.93 24.31
CA LEU A 1150 39.93 39.48 23.12
C LEU A 1150 38.65 38.75 23.55
N PRO A 1151 37.46 39.22 23.14
CA PRO A 1151 36.20 38.56 23.48
C PRO A 1151 36.02 37.25 22.70
N ARG A 1152 35.47 36.26 23.43
CA ARG A 1152 35.20 34.87 23.07
C ARG A 1152 34.22 34.69 21.93
#